data_AF-A0A0B1T0E5-F1
#
_entry.id   AF-A0A0B1T0E5-F1
#
_cell.length_a   1.000
_cell.length_b   1.000
_cell.length_c   1.000
_cell.angle_alpha   90.00
_cell.angle_beta   90.00
_cell.angle_gamma   90.00
#
_symmetry.space_group_name_H-M   'P 1'
#
loop_
_entity.id
_entity.type
_entity.pdbx_description
1 polymer ?
#
loop_
_entity_poly.entity_id
_entity_poly.type
_entity_poly.pdbx_seq_one_letter_code
_entity_poly.pdbx_strand_id
1 'polypeptide(L)'
;MSFQYVATSVPGPNSDPENWELLAGCDCVGECSAEQKCACLLGAEDNYSPDGLLLDKPSGAPILECHSECSCALLETPCRNRVIQRGVKVGLEVYQCPNSKGFGVRATKDIQPRVFICEYAGEILNKEEVEKRAIPKHDHNYTFTVREHGEGGILTTFIDPRHRGNLARFINHGCEPNLSIAVVRIGYTIPHVALFSNRLIHAGEELCYDYGISTLEGNTGKKCLCGSPACRGFLPILINSAFSFYSFVTLKMFTYSQKLDSMGRHKRIPTKNRKKLKSVDPFNKNAPALRAAALSKVNWEPEDDDQPMSRSLKELQESKAEALINKKEVKKRKQHKNKVLAEAEKAGIRKGRFETVEHFVKRVERMTYAAVKEHETLVKQGLVGREESEIQADFKLLEEKEKRQKEQKRNEIQNKIKAARQLRKKEAKAKEQKLKAKQERRLKRKAQEAADDEEAEEEDDVEQTVHGGEDHVKHSTEGDDVEVKKKKRKMGHSDKIREKKRLAAEQARQEAALNQREIIPFGERYDAPPEFTGLMKKEMNPLMAKAGSKNLLLHSLLAKHDAKKTEYLKEEKRQKPAEIDRQRVIEAYRELKRKKGSQIFESKAEALINKKEVKKRKQHKNKVLAEAEKAGIRKGRFETVEHFVKRVERMTYAAVKEHETLVSV
;
A
#
# COMPACT_ATOMS: atom_id res chain seq x y z
N MET A 1 7.05 -15.62 17.21
CA MET A 1 7.82 -15.26 16.01
C MET A 1 8.99 -14.40 16.44
N SER A 2 10.20 -14.75 16.05
CA SER A 2 11.36 -13.85 16.16
C SER A 2 11.25 -12.78 15.06
N PHE A 3 11.47 -11.51 15.40
CA PHE A 3 11.55 -10.40 14.44
C PHE A 3 12.82 -9.59 14.72
N GLN A 4 13.32 -8.89 13.70
CA GLN A 4 14.46 -8.00 13.81
C GLN A 4 13.98 -6.57 14.07
N TYR A 5 14.55 -5.90 15.06
CA TYR A 5 14.27 -4.49 15.31
C TYR A 5 14.94 -3.61 14.24
N VAL A 6 14.18 -2.71 13.63
CA VAL A 6 14.69 -1.62 12.76
C VAL A 6 14.09 -0.31 13.26
N ALA A 7 14.84 0.80 13.26
CA ALA A 7 14.32 2.08 13.75
C ALA A 7 13.42 2.78 12.72
N THR A 8 13.80 2.71 11.44
CA THR A 8 13.12 3.32 10.29
C THR A 8 12.77 2.26 9.25
N SER A 9 11.86 2.58 8.33
CA SER A 9 11.47 1.65 7.27
C SER A 9 12.66 1.28 6.37
N VAL A 10 12.74 0.00 6.00
CA VAL A 10 13.85 -0.58 5.23
C VAL A 10 13.33 -1.25 3.95
N PRO A 11 14.14 -1.35 2.89
CA PRO A 11 13.77 -2.14 1.72
C PRO A 11 13.49 -3.59 2.11
N GLY A 12 12.34 -4.12 1.67
CA GLY A 12 11.99 -5.53 1.77
C GLY A 12 12.32 -6.33 0.51
N PRO A 13 12.00 -7.64 0.48
CA PRO A 13 12.21 -8.49 -0.68
C PRO A 13 11.46 -7.96 -1.91
N ASN A 14 12.10 -8.00 -3.07
CA ASN A 14 11.56 -7.51 -4.33
C ASN A 14 11.17 -6.00 -4.32
N SER A 15 11.62 -5.24 -3.31
CA SER A 15 11.69 -3.79 -3.39
C SER A 15 13.04 -3.40 -3.95
N ASP A 16 13.05 -2.48 -4.90
CA ASP A 16 14.25 -1.99 -5.56
C ASP A 16 14.47 -0.53 -5.13
N PRO A 17 15.44 -0.28 -4.22
CA PRO A 17 15.77 1.07 -3.77
C PRO A 17 16.26 2.01 -4.86
N GLU A 18 16.77 1.49 -5.98
CA GLU A 18 17.26 2.32 -7.09
C GLU A 18 16.11 3.10 -7.75
N ASN A 19 14.89 2.59 -7.66
CA ASN A 19 13.69 3.26 -8.16
C ASN A 19 13.18 4.36 -7.21
N TRP A 20 13.82 4.58 -6.06
CA TRP A 20 13.41 5.61 -5.11
C TRP A 20 14.02 6.94 -5.54
N GLU A 21 13.24 7.73 -6.27
CA GLU A 21 13.70 9.04 -6.73
C GLU A 21 14.05 9.96 -5.54
N LEU A 22 15.23 10.58 -5.61
CA LEU A 22 15.68 11.58 -4.65
C LEU A 22 15.00 12.92 -4.93
N LEU A 23 14.37 13.48 -3.91
CA LEU A 23 13.72 14.78 -3.89
C LEU A 23 14.76 15.88 -3.71
N ALA A 24 14.57 16.99 -4.44
CA ALA A 24 15.44 18.16 -4.32
C ALA A 24 15.47 18.69 -2.88
N GLY A 25 16.68 18.96 -2.38
CA GLY A 25 16.90 19.63 -1.09
C GLY A 25 16.68 21.14 -1.19
N CYS A 26 16.66 21.82 -0.04
CA CYS A 26 16.65 23.28 0.02
C CYS A 26 18.06 23.87 0.03
N ASP A 27 18.20 25.09 -0.47
CA ASP A 27 19.41 25.92 -0.48
C ASP A 27 19.44 26.96 0.67
N CYS A 28 18.68 26.70 1.74
CA CYS A 28 18.56 27.63 2.86
C CYS A 28 19.91 27.86 3.56
N VAL A 29 20.27 29.14 3.74
CA VAL A 29 21.46 29.61 4.48
C VAL A 29 21.12 29.95 5.93
N GLY A 30 19.84 30.06 6.26
CA GLY A 30 19.33 30.30 7.61
C GLY A 30 18.31 29.24 8.01
N GLU A 31 17.52 29.58 9.01
CA GLU A 31 16.49 28.67 9.51
C GLU A 31 15.44 28.33 8.43
N CYS A 32 15.13 27.04 8.29
CA CYS A 32 14.10 26.59 7.36
C CYS A 32 12.71 26.86 7.94
N SER A 33 12.10 27.97 7.52
CA SER A 33 10.70 28.29 7.79
C SER A 33 9.96 28.69 6.51
N ALA A 34 8.63 28.64 6.57
CA ALA A 34 7.76 29.09 5.49
C ALA A 34 7.96 30.58 5.19
N GLU A 35 8.22 31.38 6.21
CA GLU A 35 8.55 32.81 6.08
C GLU A 35 9.85 33.01 5.27
N GLN A 36 10.87 32.17 5.52
CA GLN A 36 12.12 32.18 4.76
C GLN A 36 12.04 31.44 3.42
N LYS A 37 10.84 30.99 3.02
CA LYS A 37 10.55 30.32 1.75
C LYS A 37 11.42 29.08 1.50
N CYS A 38 11.60 28.24 2.52
CA CYS A 38 12.31 26.98 2.34
C CYS A 38 11.62 26.10 1.28
N ALA A 39 12.38 25.61 0.29
CA ALA A 39 11.86 24.75 -0.77
C ALA A 39 11.24 23.42 -0.25
N CYS A 40 11.67 22.94 0.91
CA CYS A 40 11.11 21.74 1.54
C CYS A 40 9.74 21.99 2.20
N LEU A 41 9.35 23.26 2.42
CA LEU A 41 8.10 23.63 3.07
C LEU A 41 7.02 23.95 2.05
N LEU A 42 6.38 22.89 1.57
CA LEU A 42 5.33 22.96 0.57
C LEU A 42 4.08 23.67 1.12
N GLY A 43 3.44 24.46 0.26
CA GLY A 43 2.24 25.22 0.60
C GLY A 43 2.50 26.56 1.30
N ALA A 44 3.78 26.96 1.45
CA ALA A 44 4.18 28.13 2.25
C ALA A 44 3.68 28.03 3.71
N GLU A 45 3.68 26.81 4.26
CA GLU A 45 3.27 26.49 5.62
C GLU A 45 4.36 25.64 6.29
N ASP A 46 4.66 25.94 7.56
CA ASP A 46 5.59 25.15 8.37
C ASP A 46 4.97 23.77 8.69
N ASN A 47 5.80 22.71 8.66
CA ASN A 47 5.37 21.38 9.09
C ASN A 47 5.28 21.26 10.62
N TYR A 48 6.20 21.95 11.32
CA TYR A 48 6.40 21.81 12.76
C TYR A 48 6.57 23.19 13.41
N SER A 49 6.16 23.30 14.67
CA SER A 49 6.51 24.43 15.53
C SER A 49 8.03 24.44 15.81
N PRO A 50 8.59 25.54 16.34
CA PRO A 50 9.99 25.58 16.79
C PRO A 50 10.34 24.47 17.80
N ASP A 51 9.36 24.04 18.62
CA ASP A 51 9.51 22.95 19.58
C ASP A 51 9.39 21.54 18.96
N GLY A 52 9.15 21.46 17.65
CA GLY A 52 9.00 20.19 16.92
C GLY A 52 7.61 19.56 17.03
N LEU A 53 6.57 20.35 17.35
CA LEU A 53 5.18 19.88 17.37
C LEU A 53 4.57 19.96 15.98
N LEU A 54 3.83 18.94 15.55
CA LEU A 54 3.13 18.92 14.27
C LEU A 54 2.11 20.06 14.16
N LEU A 55 2.18 20.84 13.09
CA LEU A 55 1.22 21.90 12.80
C LEU A 55 0.11 21.40 11.86
N ASP A 56 -1.08 21.98 12.01
CA ASP A 56 -2.16 21.72 11.06
C ASP A 56 -1.80 22.36 9.71
N LYS A 57 -2.08 21.66 8.61
CA LYS A 57 -1.87 22.16 7.24
C LYS A 57 -3.21 22.35 6.52
N PRO A 58 -3.84 23.53 6.60
CA PRO A 58 -5.09 23.84 5.91
C PRO A 58 -4.99 23.63 4.40
N SER A 59 -3.81 23.83 3.82
CA SER A 59 -3.55 23.63 2.39
C SER A 59 -3.65 22.16 1.93
N GLY A 60 -3.57 21.21 2.87
CA GLY A 60 -3.43 19.78 2.55
C GLY A 60 -2.09 19.43 1.87
N ALA A 61 -1.10 20.33 1.94
CA ALA A 61 0.21 20.11 1.34
C ALA A 61 0.92 18.90 1.98
N PRO A 62 1.69 18.12 1.19
CA PRO A 62 2.48 17.03 1.74
C PRO A 62 3.50 17.53 2.76
N ILE A 63 3.87 16.65 3.70
CA ILE A 63 4.94 16.92 4.66
C ILE A 63 6.25 16.38 4.08
N LEU A 64 7.18 17.30 3.79
CA LEU A 64 8.54 17.00 3.35
C LEU A 64 9.52 17.55 4.38
N GLU A 65 10.30 16.67 5.00
CA GLU A 65 11.41 17.08 5.85
C GLU A 65 12.64 17.42 5.03
N CYS A 66 13.48 18.30 5.58
CA CYS A 66 14.81 18.52 5.03
C CYS A 66 15.66 17.25 5.19
N HIS A 67 16.54 16.97 4.23
CA HIS A 67 17.34 15.74 4.19
C HIS A 67 18.83 16.04 3.99
N SER A 68 19.68 15.02 3.88
CA SER A 68 21.14 15.20 3.86
C SER A 68 21.65 16.13 2.75
N GLU A 69 20.99 16.19 1.59
CA GLU A 69 21.40 17.06 0.48
C GLU A 69 20.90 18.52 0.62
N CYS A 70 20.13 18.83 1.67
CA CYS A 70 19.76 20.21 1.94
C CYS A 70 20.96 20.99 2.49
N SER A 71 21.17 22.23 2.05
CA SER A 71 22.21 23.11 2.60
C SER A 71 22.03 23.38 4.09
N CYS A 72 20.80 23.30 4.61
CA CYS A 72 20.51 23.42 6.03
C CYS A 72 21.08 22.26 6.88
N ALA A 73 21.54 21.17 6.26
CA ALA A 73 22.29 20.11 6.95
C ALA A 73 23.66 20.59 7.44
N LEU A 74 24.24 21.60 6.77
CA LEU A 74 25.57 22.13 7.05
C LEU A 74 25.54 23.27 8.08
N LEU A 75 24.35 23.69 8.51
CA LEU A 75 24.21 24.75 9.51
C LEU A 75 24.49 24.20 10.90
N GLU A 76 25.14 25.01 11.73
CA GLU A 76 25.40 24.67 13.14
C GLU A 76 24.10 24.55 13.96
N THR A 77 23.05 25.30 13.57
CA THR A 77 21.77 25.25 14.23
C THR A 77 20.92 24.08 13.72
N PRO A 78 20.29 23.30 14.63
CA PRO A 78 19.50 22.15 14.24
C PRO A 78 18.25 22.61 13.47
N CYS A 79 18.15 22.24 12.19
CA CYS A 79 17.01 22.59 11.34
C CYS A 79 15.67 22.16 11.97
N ARG A 80 14.70 23.08 12.09
CA ARG A 80 13.36 22.78 12.65
C ARG A 80 12.56 21.77 11.83
N ASN A 81 12.80 21.70 10.52
CA ASN A 81 12.12 20.80 9.59
C ASN A 81 12.77 19.40 9.53
N ARG A 82 13.25 18.92 10.68
CA ARG A 82 13.87 17.59 10.89
C ARG A 82 13.44 17.06 12.25
N VAL A 83 12.22 16.54 12.35
CA VAL A 83 11.63 16.04 13.59
C VAL A 83 11.66 14.51 13.60
N ILE A 84 11.05 13.87 12.61
CA ILE A 84 10.84 12.43 12.60
C ILE A 84 12.15 11.67 12.37
N GLN A 85 13.05 12.22 11.55
CA GLN A 85 14.37 11.64 11.27
C GLN A 85 15.32 11.66 12.48
N ARG A 86 15.01 12.44 13.53
CA ARG A 86 15.77 12.43 14.79
C ARG A 86 15.38 11.28 15.73
N GLY A 87 14.40 10.47 15.34
CA GLY A 87 13.96 9.31 16.10
C GLY A 87 13.10 9.64 17.33
N VAL A 88 12.83 8.61 18.13
CA VAL A 88 11.91 8.65 19.26
C VAL A 88 12.54 9.40 20.44
N LYS A 89 11.83 10.41 20.96
CA LYS A 89 12.24 11.19 22.15
C LYS A 89 11.34 10.97 23.37
N VAL A 90 10.19 10.33 23.19
CA VAL A 90 9.23 10.04 24.26
C VAL A 90 9.52 8.68 24.90
N GLY A 91 9.24 8.56 26.20
CA GLY A 91 9.42 7.29 26.91
C GLY A 91 8.24 6.35 26.67
N LEU A 92 8.47 5.23 25.98
CA LEU A 92 7.46 4.24 25.61
C LEU A 92 7.80 2.88 26.21
N GLU A 93 6.77 2.13 26.60
CA GLU A 93 6.92 0.78 27.14
C GLU A 93 6.00 -0.19 26.40
N VAL A 94 6.55 -1.34 25.97
CA VAL A 94 5.75 -2.46 25.47
C VAL A 94 5.31 -3.28 26.67
N TYR A 95 4.00 -3.49 26.81
CA TYR A 95 3.42 -4.22 27.93
C TYR A 95 2.41 -5.26 27.43
N GLN A 96 2.10 -6.25 28.27
CA GLN A 96 1.06 -7.22 27.98
C GLN A 96 -0.31 -6.65 28.39
N CYS A 97 -1.23 -6.52 27.43
CA CYS A 97 -2.54 -5.97 27.70
C CYS A 97 -3.40 -6.96 28.50
N PRO A 98 -4.15 -6.51 29.52
CA PRO A 98 -5.03 -7.36 30.31
C PRO A 98 -6.24 -7.89 29.52
N ASN A 99 -6.69 -7.18 28.48
CA ASN A 99 -7.97 -7.44 27.78
C ASN A 99 -7.85 -8.42 26.60
N SER A 100 -6.96 -9.41 26.66
CA SER A 100 -6.73 -10.38 25.56
C SER A 100 -6.36 -9.76 24.19
N LYS A 101 -5.87 -8.51 24.18
CA LYS A 101 -5.38 -7.81 22.97
C LYS A 101 -3.98 -8.28 22.55
N GLY A 102 -3.29 -9.01 23.41
CA GLY A 102 -1.87 -9.36 23.22
C GLY A 102 -0.97 -8.30 23.83
N PHE A 103 0.10 -7.93 23.13
CA PHE A 103 0.97 -6.83 23.52
C PHE A 103 0.38 -5.48 23.11
N GLY A 104 0.72 -4.45 23.85
CA GLY A 104 0.38 -3.05 23.58
C GLY A 104 1.58 -2.15 23.87
N VAL A 105 1.45 -0.88 23.53
CA VAL A 105 2.42 0.17 23.89
C VAL A 105 1.71 1.19 24.77
N ARG A 106 2.36 1.65 25.83
CA ARG A 106 1.86 2.73 26.68
C ARG A 106 2.91 3.80 26.91
N ALA A 107 2.45 5.00 27.25
CA ALA A 107 3.33 6.10 27.62
C ALA A 107 3.90 5.89 29.03
N THR A 108 5.18 6.17 29.24
CA THR A 108 5.82 6.12 30.57
C THR A 108 5.75 7.46 31.31
N LYS A 109 5.50 8.54 30.57
CA LYS A 109 5.36 9.92 31.04
C LYS A 109 4.24 10.59 30.26
N ASP A 110 3.73 11.70 30.76
CA ASP A 110 2.75 12.51 30.05
C ASP A 110 3.32 13.02 28.72
N ILE A 111 2.56 12.88 27.64
CA ILE A 111 2.92 13.30 26.29
C ILE A 111 1.93 14.37 25.84
N GLN A 112 2.46 15.56 25.55
CA GLN A 112 1.68 16.69 25.05
C GLN A 112 1.08 16.40 23.67
N PRO A 113 -0.01 17.08 23.27
CA PRO A 113 -0.54 16.97 21.91
C PRO A 113 0.50 17.36 20.85
N ARG A 114 0.37 16.79 19.65
CA ARG A 114 1.17 17.06 18.44
C ARG A 114 2.65 16.66 18.53
N VAL A 115 3.03 15.89 19.55
CA VAL A 115 4.40 15.37 19.72
C VAL A 115 4.61 14.15 18.84
N PHE A 116 5.77 14.05 18.19
CA PHE A 116 6.18 12.85 17.47
C PHE A 116 6.40 11.68 18.43
N ILE A 117 5.74 10.56 18.16
CA ILE A 117 5.81 9.35 18.97
C ILE A 117 6.83 8.37 18.39
N CYS A 118 6.54 7.85 17.20
CA CYS A 118 7.43 6.94 16.47
C CYS A 118 6.99 6.81 15.01
N GLU A 119 7.87 6.27 14.16
CA GLU A 119 7.50 5.81 12.82
C GLU A 119 6.75 4.47 12.93
N TYR A 120 5.83 4.17 12.01
CA TYR A 120 5.40 2.80 11.75
C TYR A 120 6.39 2.17 10.77
N ALA A 121 7.51 1.67 11.30
CA ALA A 121 8.63 1.20 10.50
C ALA A 121 8.59 -0.30 10.26
N GLY A 122 8.84 -0.71 9.02
CA GLY A 122 8.96 -2.11 8.64
C GLY A 122 9.61 -2.32 7.28
N GLU A 123 9.43 -3.50 6.70
CA GLU A 123 9.87 -3.79 5.34
C GLU A 123 8.94 -3.10 4.34
N ILE A 124 9.51 -2.34 3.41
CA ILE A 124 8.77 -1.76 2.29
C ILE A 124 8.62 -2.83 1.23
N LEU A 125 7.38 -3.20 0.92
CA LEU A 125 7.06 -4.30 0.03
C LEU A 125 6.39 -3.83 -1.25
N ASN A 126 6.58 -4.60 -2.32
CA ASN A 126 5.79 -4.48 -3.53
C ASN A 126 4.47 -5.26 -3.39
N LYS A 127 3.53 -5.01 -4.31
CA LYS A 127 2.20 -5.64 -4.28
C LYS A 127 2.25 -7.17 -4.33
N GLU A 128 3.15 -7.73 -5.14
CA GLU A 128 3.31 -9.18 -5.30
C GLU A 128 3.75 -9.86 -3.99
N GLU A 129 4.68 -9.25 -3.27
CA GLU A 129 5.18 -9.76 -2.00
C GLU A 129 4.12 -9.66 -0.90
N VAL A 130 3.32 -8.61 -0.90
CA VAL A 130 2.16 -8.50 0.01
C VAL A 130 1.14 -9.59 -0.26
N GLU A 131 0.84 -9.91 -1.52
CA GLU A 131 -0.07 -10.98 -1.89
C GLU A 131 0.48 -12.36 -1.49
N LYS A 132 1.78 -12.60 -1.65
CA LYS A 132 2.45 -13.83 -1.17
C LYS A 132 2.40 -13.96 0.35
N ARG A 133 2.60 -12.85 1.06
CA ARG A 133 2.53 -12.77 2.53
C ARG A 133 1.11 -12.63 3.05
N ALA A 134 0.09 -12.61 2.19
CA ALA A 134 -1.30 -12.54 2.62
C ALA A 134 -1.66 -13.86 3.31
N ILE A 135 -1.63 -13.87 4.64
CA ILE A 135 -1.86 -15.08 5.43
C ILE A 135 -3.36 -15.41 5.38
N PRO A 136 -3.75 -16.69 5.16
CA PRO A 136 -5.13 -17.12 5.33
C PRO A 136 -5.61 -16.85 6.77
N LYS A 137 -6.93 -16.62 6.90
CA LYS A 137 -7.65 -16.28 8.15
C LYS A 137 -6.98 -16.82 9.42
N HIS A 138 -6.62 -15.88 10.32
CA HIS A 138 -6.49 -15.96 11.79
C HIS A 138 -5.20 -15.34 12.38
N ASP A 139 -4.19 -14.99 11.59
CA ASP A 139 -2.97 -14.36 12.11
C ASP A 139 -3.10 -12.83 12.33
N HIS A 140 -2.12 -12.22 12.99
CA HIS A 140 -2.01 -10.76 13.15
C HIS A 140 -1.67 -10.11 11.81
N ASN A 141 -2.47 -9.13 11.37
CA ASN A 141 -2.19 -8.35 10.18
C ASN A 141 -1.42 -7.08 10.57
N TYR A 142 -0.15 -7.01 10.18
CA TYR A 142 0.71 -5.86 10.44
C TYR A 142 0.95 -4.99 9.20
N THR A 143 0.39 -5.35 8.04
CA THR A 143 0.69 -4.64 6.80
C THR A 143 -0.02 -3.29 6.78
N PHE A 144 0.75 -2.21 6.83
CA PHE A 144 0.27 -0.85 6.67
C PHE A 144 0.28 -0.48 5.19
N THR A 145 -0.84 0.02 4.67
CA THR A 145 -0.98 0.42 3.26
C THR A 145 -1.18 1.92 3.16
N VAL A 146 -0.19 2.62 2.62
CA VAL A 146 -0.28 4.04 2.29
C VAL A 146 -0.76 4.16 0.85
N ARG A 147 -1.87 4.89 0.61
CA ARG A 147 -2.38 5.18 -0.73
C ARG A 147 -2.48 6.67 -0.93
N GLU A 148 -1.72 7.19 -1.88
CA GLU A 148 -1.66 8.61 -2.19
C GLU A 148 -2.21 8.85 -3.59
N HIS A 149 -3.11 9.83 -3.72
CA HIS A 149 -3.75 10.17 -4.98
C HIS A 149 -2.99 11.32 -5.64
N GLY A 150 -2.30 11.04 -6.74
CA GLY A 150 -1.61 12.03 -7.57
C GLY A 150 -2.20 12.12 -8.98
N GLU A 151 -1.71 13.07 -9.77
CA GLU A 151 -2.13 13.23 -11.18
C GLU A 151 -1.76 12.02 -12.05
N GLY A 152 -0.70 11.28 -11.69
CA GLY A 152 -0.26 10.04 -12.35
C GLY A 152 -0.98 8.77 -11.88
N GLY A 153 -1.99 8.89 -11.00
CA GLY A 153 -2.72 7.75 -10.43
C GLY A 153 -2.50 7.59 -8.93
N ILE A 154 -2.79 6.39 -8.42
CA ILE A 154 -2.71 6.08 -6.99
C ILE A 154 -1.36 5.41 -6.71
N LEU A 155 -0.47 6.12 -6.02
CA LEU A 155 0.76 5.53 -5.48
C LEU A 155 0.38 4.70 -4.25
N THR A 156 0.76 3.42 -4.24
CA THR A 156 0.50 2.54 -3.10
C THR A 156 1.80 2.00 -2.55
N THR A 157 2.10 2.31 -1.30
CA THR A 157 3.26 1.80 -0.56
C THR A 157 2.78 0.86 0.53
N PHE A 158 3.42 -0.29 0.65
CA PHE A 158 3.12 -1.28 1.69
C PHE A 158 4.30 -1.38 2.66
N ILE A 159 4.00 -1.30 3.95
CA ILE A 159 4.99 -1.42 5.03
C ILE A 159 4.58 -2.61 5.90
N ASP A 160 5.46 -3.59 6.06
CA ASP A 160 5.20 -4.81 6.81
C ASP A 160 6.26 -5.04 7.90
N PRO A 161 5.94 -4.84 9.19
CA PRO A 161 6.85 -5.01 10.30
C PRO A 161 6.87 -6.44 10.89
N ARG A 162 6.38 -7.44 10.14
CA ARG A 162 6.34 -8.86 10.59
C ARG A 162 7.74 -9.42 10.85
N HIS A 163 8.65 -9.26 9.91
CA HIS A 163 10.00 -9.81 9.98
C HIS A 163 11.02 -8.78 10.46
N ARG A 164 10.92 -7.54 9.98
CA ARG A 164 11.77 -6.42 10.38
C ARG A 164 10.86 -5.25 10.69
N GLY A 165 10.83 -4.78 11.94
CA GLY A 165 9.96 -3.67 12.33
C GLY A 165 10.34 -3.06 13.66
N ASN A 166 9.75 -1.92 14.01
CA ASN A 166 10.00 -1.25 15.28
C ASN A 166 8.90 -1.53 16.32
N LEU A 167 8.90 -0.79 17.43
CA LEU A 167 7.90 -0.91 18.49
C LEU A 167 6.45 -0.65 18.02
N ALA A 168 6.26 0.12 16.94
CA ALA A 168 4.94 0.53 16.46
C ALA A 168 4.07 -0.67 16.02
N ARG A 169 4.70 -1.81 15.69
CA ARG A 169 4.01 -3.08 15.40
C ARG A 169 3.14 -3.57 16.55
N PHE A 170 3.41 -3.12 17.78
CA PHE A 170 2.66 -3.47 18.99
C PHE A 170 1.58 -2.45 19.34
N ILE A 171 1.47 -1.34 18.62
CA ILE A 171 0.46 -0.31 18.89
C ILE A 171 -0.90 -0.82 18.42
N ASN A 172 -1.86 -0.89 19.35
CA ASN A 172 -3.17 -1.46 19.11
C ASN A 172 -4.13 -0.50 18.41
N HIS A 173 -5.24 -1.05 17.95
CA HIS A 173 -6.35 -0.28 17.40
C HIS A 173 -7.14 0.44 18.49
N GLY A 174 -7.47 1.72 18.23
CA GLY A 174 -8.46 2.48 19.00
C GLY A 174 -9.57 3.01 18.08
N CYS A 175 -10.84 2.85 18.48
CA CYS A 175 -11.95 3.52 17.78
C CYS A 175 -11.97 5.03 18.04
N GLU A 176 -11.47 5.46 19.21
CA GLU A 176 -11.16 6.84 19.57
C GLU A 176 -9.65 6.93 19.84
N PRO A 177 -8.82 6.99 18.79
CA PRO A 177 -7.37 6.92 18.93
C PRO A 177 -6.79 8.18 19.58
N ASN A 178 -5.72 8.02 20.35
CA ASN A 178 -4.90 9.13 20.86
C ASN A 178 -3.72 9.48 19.96
N LEU A 179 -3.52 8.73 18.87
CA LEU A 179 -2.53 9.00 17.84
C LEU A 179 -3.17 9.40 16.51
N SER A 180 -2.55 10.37 15.82
CA SER A 180 -2.79 10.70 14.42
C SER A 180 -1.64 10.17 13.56
N ILE A 181 -1.96 9.85 12.30
CA ILE A 181 -0.98 9.39 11.31
C ILE A 181 -0.66 10.54 10.35
N ALA A 182 0.62 10.79 10.12
CA ALA A 182 1.11 11.71 9.12
C ALA A 182 2.02 10.98 8.13
N VAL A 183 1.83 11.24 6.84
CA VAL A 183 2.71 10.72 5.77
C VAL A 183 3.79 11.76 5.53
N VAL A 184 5.04 11.37 5.75
CA VAL A 184 6.21 12.27 5.71
C VAL A 184 7.23 11.72 4.73
N ARG A 185 7.81 12.58 3.89
CA ARG A 185 8.94 12.21 3.02
C ARG A 185 10.24 12.80 3.55
N ILE A 186 11.31 12.02 3.50
CA ILE A 186 12.66 12.45 3.86
C ILE A 186 13.58 12.08 2.71
N GLY A 187 13.95 13.06 1.89
CA GLY A 187 14.91 12.87 0.81
C GLY A 187 14.43 12.04 -0.38
N TYR A 188 13.57 11.05 -0.20
CA TYR A 188 13.11 10.15 -1.25
C TYR A 188 11.60 10.22 -1.45
N THR A 189 11.12 9.75 -2.61
CA THR A 189 9.69 9.64 -2.93
C THR A 189 8.93 8.67 -2.04
N ILE A 190 9.64 7.77 -1.37
CA ILE A 190 9.06 6.83 -0.43
C ILE A 190 8.55 7.52 0.83
N PRO A 191 7.30 7.25 1.24
CA PRO A 191 6.75 7.79 2.46
C PRO A 191 7.22 7.04 3.71
N HIS A 192 7.49 7.80 4.76
CA HIS A 192 7.51 7.36 6.15
C HIS A 192 6.14 7.61 6.78
N VAL A 193 5.65 6.64 7.55
CA VAL A 193 4.40 6.76 8.30
C VAL A 193 4.75 7.19 9.72
N ALA A 194 4.54 8.45 10.05
CA ALA A 194 4.84 9.00 11.36
C ALA A 194 3.58 9.07 12.24
N LEU A 195 3.71 8.66 13.50
CA LEU A 195 2.65 8.75 14.50
C LEU A 195 2.88 9.95 15.41
N PHE A 196 1.85 10.77 15.58
CA PHE A 196 1.86 11.94 16.46
C PHE A 196 0.74 11.83 17.49
N SER A 197 0.92 12.37 18.69
CA SER A 197 -0.18 12.50 19.64
C SER A 197 -1.22 13.50 19.12
N ASN A 198 -2.51 13.19 19.23
CA ASN A 198 -3.58 14.12 18.83
C ASN A 198 -4.23 14.85 20.03
N ARG A 199 -3.93 14.39 21.25
CA ARG A 199 -4.33 14.98 22.53
C ARG A 199 -3.25 14.74 23.58
N LEU A 200 -3.46 15.25 24.79
CA LEU A 200 -2.65 14.89 25.95
C LEU A 200 -2.84 13.40 26.24
N ILE A 201 -1.72 12.68 26.38
CA ILE A 201 -1.68 11.26 26.74
C ILE A 201 -1.03 11.16 28.11
N HIS A 202 -1.71 10.54 29.07
CA HIS A 202 -1.20 10.44 30.43
C HIS A 202 -0.20 9.28 30.59
N ALA A 203 0.68 9.38 31.58
CA ALA A 203 1.55 8.28 31.97
C ALA A 203 0.73 7.01 32.30
N GLY A 204 1.15 5.88 31.75
CA GLY A 204 0.45 4.60 31.84
C GLY A 204 -0.66 4.39 30.81
N GLU A 205 -1.05 5.42 30.05
CA GLU A 205 -2.11 5.32 29.04
C GLU A 205 -1.62 4.55 27.80
N GLU A 206 -2.46 3.64 27.30
CA GLU A 206 -2.19 2.85 26.10
C GLU A 206 -2.25 3.72 24.83
N LEU A 207 -1.24 3.59 23.98
CA LEU A 207 -1.19 4.22 22.67
C LEU A 207 -2.01 3.43 21.67
N CYS A 208 -2.81 4.14 20.88
CA CYS A 208 -3.63 3.52 19.85
C CYS A 208 -3.88 4.45 18.66
N TYR A 209 -3.96 3.84 17.46
CA TYR A 209 -4.34 4.52 16.22
C TYR A 209 -5.50 3.80 15.54
N ASP A 210 -6.18 4.48 14.64
CA ASP A 210 -7.25 3.87 13.85
C ASP A 210 -6.64 2.94 12.79
N TYR A 211 -7.06 1.68 12.73
CA TYR A 211 -6.58 0.72 11.71
C TYR A 211 -7.30 0.87 10.38
N GLY A 212 -8.31 1.76 10.30
CA GLY A 212 -9.03 2.11 9.08
C GLY A 212 -10.47 1.59 9.05
N ILE A 213 -11.03 1.52 7.85
CA ILE A 213 -12.43 1.15 7.64
C ILE A 213 -12.50 -0.29 7.08
N SER A 214 -13.35 -1.13 7.67
CA SER A 214 -13.64 -2.47 7.16
C SER A 214 -14.47 -2.38 5.89
N THR A 215 -14.08 -3.08 4.83
CA THR A 215 -14.87 -3.19 3.59
C THR A 215 -15.92 -4.32 3.63
N LEU A 216 -15.94 -5.10 4.72
CA LEU A 216 -16.87 -6.19 4.90
C LEU A 216 -18.15 -5.72 5.61
N GLU A 217 -19.26 -5.73 4.89
CA GLU A 217 -20.59 -5.80 5.50
C GLU A 217 -20.80 -7.22 6.06
N GLY A 218 -20.82 -7.35 7.39
CA GLY A 218 -21.14 -8.60 8.09
C GLY A 218 -20.17 -8.95 9.23
N ASN A 219 -20.71 -9.46 10.33
CA ASN A 219 -20.08 -9.85 11.62
C ASN A 219 -19.00 -10.96 11.52
N THR A 220 -18.07 -10.91 10.56
CA THR A 220 -17.09 -11.99 10.31
C THR A 220 -15.65 -11.62 10.70
N GLY A 221 -15.45 -10.51 11.42
CA GLY A 221 -14.12 -10.02 11.83
C GLY A 221 -13.71 -10.28 13.28
N LYS A 222 -12.43 -10.02 13.60
CA LYS A 222 -11.91 -10.07 14.99
C LYS A 222 -12.64 -9.00 15.81
N LYS A 223 -13.14 -9.34 17.01
CA LYS A 223 -13.83 -8.38 17.88
C LYS A 223 -12.88 -7.26 18.31
N CYS A 224 -13.36 -6.02 18.32
CA CYS A 224 -12.62 -4.88 18.83
C CYS A 224 -12.75 -4.85 20.36
N LEU A 225 -11.61 -4.76 21.06
CA LEU A 225 -11.53 -4.72 22.52
C LEU A 225 -10.92 -3.40 23.01
N CYS A 226 -11.15 -2.30 22.27
CA CYS A 226 -10.58 -0.99 22.60
C CYS A 226 -11.21 -0.33 23.84
N GLY A 227 -12.42 -0.76 24.25
CA GLY A 227 -13.11 -0.23 25.43
C GLY A 227 -13.77 1.15 25.26
N SER A 228 -13.66 1.78 24.09
CA SER A 228 -14.32 3.06 23.80
C SER A 228 -15.85 2.94 23.78
N PRO A 229 -16.60 3.93 24.29
CA PRO A 229 -18.06 3.97 24.17
C PRO A 229 -18.53 4.08 22.71
N ALA A 230 -17.72 4.66 21.82
CA ALA A 230 -17.97 4.77 20.38
C ALA A 230 -17.37 3.60 19.58
N CYS A 231 -17.14 2.44 20.22
CA CYS A 231 -16.53 1.28 19.58
C CYS A 231 -17.36 0.73 18.41
N ARG A 232 -16.70 0.46 17.28
CA ARG A 232 -17.29 -0.16 16.08
C ARG A 232 -17.60 -1.66 16.24
N GLY A 233 -17.28 -2.26 17.39
CA GLY A 233 -17.51 -3.67 17.71
C GLY A 233 -16.51 -4.66 17.10
N PHE A 234 -16.01 -4.41 15.88
CA PHE A 234 -15.05 -5.26 15.18
C PHE A 234 -13.83 -4.49 14.71
N LEU A 235 -12.67 -5.14 14.73
CA LEU A 235 -11.45 -4.59 14.12
C LEU A 235 -11.65 -4.50 12.61
N PRO A 236 -11.20 -3.40 11.97
CA PRO A 236 -11.28 -3.28 10.53
C PRO A 236 -10.40 -4.34 9.87
N ILE A 237 -11.01 -5.18 9.02
CA ILE A 237 -10.28 -6.17 8.23
C ILE A 237 -10.12 -5.61 6.82
N LEU A 238 -8.87 -5.35 6.43
CA LEU A 238 -8.53 -5.13 5.04
C LEU A 238 -8.37 -6.50 4.38
N ILE A 239 -9.41 -6.96 3.68
CA ILE A 239 -9.24 -8.01 2.65
C ILE A 239 -8.97 -7.29 1.33
N ASN A 240 -7.99 -7.79 0.57
CA ASN A 240 -7.55 -7.35 -0.75
C ASN A 240 -8.50 -6.40 -1.52
N SER A 241 -7.91 -5.30 -1.98
CA SER A 241 -8.37 -4.44 -3.09
C SER A 241 -9.77 -3.81 -2.97
N ALA A 242 -9.89 -2.68 -2.26
CA ALA A 242 -10.53 -1.42 -2.71
C ALA A 242 -10.96 -0.54 -1.51
N PHE A 243 -10.36 0.66 -1.38
CA PHE A 243 -10.72 1.76 -0.45
C PHE A 243 -10.67 1.44 1.08
N SER A 244 -10.29 2.30 2.04
CA SER A 244 -10.02 3.73 2.10
C SER A 244 -9.15 4.06 3.33
N PHE A 245 -8.17 4.96 3.18
CA PHE A 245 -7.83 5.98 4.17
C PHE A 245 -7.86 7.32 3.41
N TYR A 246 -8.77 8.21 3.75
CA TYR A 246 -8.80 9.57 3.20
C TYR A 246 -7.77 10.40 3.96
N SER A 247 -6.57 10.49 3.41
CA SER A 247 -5.76 11.72 3.52
C SER A 247 -5.72 12.33 2.13
N PHE A 248 -6.45 13.44 1.93
CA PHE A 248 -6.37 14.24 0.71
C PHE A 248 -5.02 14.97 0.73
N VAL A 249 -3.96 14.30 0.26
CA VAL A 249 -2.73 14.97 -0.15
C VAL A 249 -2.72 14.92 -1.67
N THR A 250 -3.16 16.01 -2.30
CA THR A 250 -3.02 16.17 -3.74
C THR A 250 -1.54 16.41 -4.03
N LEU A 251 -0.91 15.44 -4.71
CA LEU A 251 0.43 15.61 -5.28
C LEU A 251 0.33 16.58 -6.47
N LYS A 252 0.24 17.89 -6.19
CA LYS A 252 0.39 18.93 -7.20
C LYS A 252 1.87 19.02 -7.56
N MET A 253 2.20 18.46 -8.72
CA MET A 253 3.25 18.91 -9.65
C MET A 253 4.64 19.21 -9.06
N PHE A 254 5.53 18.22 -9.18
CA PHE A 254 6.98 18.37 -8.95
C PHE A 254 7.74 19.00 -10.15
N THR A 255 7.09 19.54 -11.19
CA THR A 255 7.80 19.98 -12.40
C THR A 255 7.42 21.34 -13.02
N TYR A 256 6.58 22.17 -12.38
CA TYR A 256 6.16 23.44 -13.02
C TYR A 256 6.30 24.73 -12.18
N SER A 257 6.79 24.66 -10.94
CA SER A 257 6.85 25.84 -10.04
C SER A 257 8.22 26.51 -9.90
N GLN A 258 9.28 26.04 -10.57
CA GLN A 258 10.63 26.64 -10.42
C GLN A 258 10.91 27.84 -11.34
N LYS A 259 9.95 28.28 -12.18
CA LYS A 259 10.19 29.36 -13.16
C LYS A 259 9.59 30.73 -12.83
N LEU A 260 9.01 30.94 -11.64
CA LEU A 260 8.32 32.21 -11.31
C LEU A 260 8.78 32.95 -10.03
N ASP A 261 9.74 32.45 -9.25
CA ASP A 261 10.14 33.09 -7.98
C ASP A 261 11.48 33.85 -8.01
N SER A 262 12.09 34.09 -9.17
CA SER A 262 13.37 34.83 -9.27
C SER A 262 13.22 36.36 -9.44
N MET A 263 12.01 36.92 -9.49
CA MET A 263 11.82 38.36 -9.66
C MET A 263 11.17 39.01 -8.45
N GLY A 264 12.00 39.67 -7.62
CA GLY A 264 11.53 40.65 -6.64
C GLY A 264 12.23 40.61 -5.29
N ARG A 265 13.51 40.98 -5.24
CA ARG A 265 14.13 41.45 -3.97
C ARG A 265 14.56 42.90 -4.13
N HIS A 266 13.70 43.84 -3.76
CA HIS A 266 14.12 45.22 -3.52
C HIS A 266 15.04 45.24 -2.31
N LYS A 267 16.32 45.60 -2.52
CA LYS A 267 17.28 45.86 -1.44
C LYS A 267 16.88 47.15 -0.70
N ARG A 268 16.89 47.10 0.63
CA ARG A 268 16.73 48.26 1.53
C ARG A 268 17.83 49.29 1.23
N ILE A 269 17.44 50.55 1.06
CA ILE A 269 18.36 51.69 0.86
C ILE A 269 19.21 51.90 2.13
N PRO A 270 20.54 52.08 2.03
CA PRO A 270 21.40 52.39 3.18
C PRO A 270 21.08 53.76 3.81
N THR A 271 21.07 53.82 5.15
CA THR A 271 20.68 54.98 5.98
C THR A 271 21.59 56.21 5.89
N LYS A 272 22.65 56.22 5.06
CA LYS A 272 23.69 57.26 5.09
C LYS A 272 23.37 58.54 4.29
N ASN A 273 22.29 58.58 3.51
CA ASN A 273 21.99 59.74 2.64
C ASN A 273 20.71 60.52 2.98
N ARG A 274 20.20 60.41 4.22
CA ARG A 274 18.92 61.06 4.60
C ARG A 274 18.99 62.59 4.76
N LYS A 275 20.18 63.22 4.67
CA LYS A 275 20.39 64.67 4.92
C LYS A 275 20.44 65.57 3.66
N LYS A 276 20.13 65.07 2.46
CA LYS A 276 20.20 65.88 1.21
C LYS A 276 18.89 65.99 0.41
N LEU A 277 17.72 65.78 1.02
CA LEU A 277 16.47 66.30 0.43
C LEU A 277 16.21 67.69 0.98
N LYS A 278 16.59 68.73 0.22
CA LYS A 278 16.06 70.07 0.45
C LYS A 278 14.57 70.03 0.14
N SER A 279 13.76 70.53 1.08
CA SER A 279 12.33 70.76 0.91
C SER A 279 12.09 71.63 -0.32
N VAL A 280 11.45 71.07 -1.34
CA VAL A 280 10.90 71.87 -2.43
C VAL A 280 9.53 72.33 -1.98
N ASP A 281 9.36 73.64 -1.84
CA ASP A 281 8.11 74.29 -1.44
C ASP A 281 6.97 73.90 -2.40
N PRO A 282 5.87 73.28 -1.91
CA PRO A 282 4.79 72.76 -2.75
C PRO A 282 4.02 73.84 -3.52
N PHE A 283 4.22 75.12 -3.24
CA PHE A 283 3.40 76.21 -3.79
C PHE A 283 4.10 77.10 -4.84
N ASN A 284 5.29 76.73 -5.30
CA ASN A 284 5.96 77.48 -6.37
C ASN A 284 5.34 77.19 -7.75
N LYS A 285 4.33 78.00 -8.12
CA LYS A 285 3.60 77.92 -9.39
C LYS A 285 4.48 78.14 -10.64
N ASN A 286 5.71 78.64 -10.47
CA ASN A 286 6.64 78.91 -11.57
C ASN A 286 7.61 77.74 -11.86
N ALA A 287 7.64 76.71 -11.01
CA ALA A 287 8.50 75.54 -11.19
C ALA A 287 8.24 74.72 -12.48
N PRO A 288 7.00 74.57 -12.98
CA PRO A 288 6.76 73.88 -14.25
C PRO A 288 7.31 74.65 -15.45
N ALA A 289 7.17 75.98 -15.45
CA ALA A 289 7.64 76.85 -16.54
C ALA A 289 9.16 76.90 -16.63
N LEU A 290 9.86 76.93 -15.49
CA LEU A 290 11.32 76.86 -15.43
C LEU A 290 11.87 75.50 -15.89
N ARG A 291 11.15 74.39 -15.61
CA ARG A 291 11.51 73.07 -16.14
C ARG A 291 11.31 72.95 -17.65
N ALA A 292 10.23 73.53 -18.18
CA ALA A 292 9.97 73.53 -19.62
C ALA A 292 11.02 74.34 -20.40
N ALA A 293 11.43 75.50 -19.87
CA ALA A 293 12.46 76.34 -20.48
C ALA A 293 13.88 75.76 -20.39
N ALA A 294 14.16 74.94 -19.36
CA ALA A 294 15.43 74.22 -19.23
C ALA A 294 15.54 73.05 -20.21
N LEU A 295 14.43 72.39 -20.52
CA LEU A 295 14.39 71.25 -21.45
C LEU A 295 14.46 71.67 -22.92
N SER A 296 14.09 72.90 -23.27
CA SER A 296 14.13 73.40 -24.65
C SER A 296 15.50 73.90 -25.12
N LYS A 297 16.51 73.95 -24.22
CA LYS A 297 17.87 74.44 -24.53
C LYS A 297 18.92 73.35 -24.68
N VAL A 298 18.55 72.08 -24.55
CA VAL A 298 19.50 70.98 -24.67
C VAL A 298 19.24 70.25 -25.99
N ASN A 299 20.04 70.59 -27.00
CA ASN A 299 20.14 69.81 -28.22
C ASN A 299 20.85 68.50 -27.88
N TRP A 300 20.09 67.41 -27.77
CA TRP A 300 20.62 66.06 -27.55
C TRP A 300 20.64 65.32 -28.90
N GLU A 301 21.62 65.63 -29.74
CA GLU A 301 22.16 64.61 -30.64
C GLU A 301 23.29 63.91 -29.87
N PRO A 302 23.18 62.62 -29.53
CA PRO A 302 24.28 61.89 -28.92
C PRO A 302 25.29 61.52 -29.99
N GLU A 303 26.51 62.05 -29.89
CA GLU A 303 27.71 61.39 -30.42
C GLU A 303 27.86 60.02 -29.74
N ASP A 304 28.32 59.06 -30.52
CA ASP A 304 28.49 57.65 -30.18
C ASP A 304 29.06 57.43 -28.77
N ASP A 305 28.25 56.81 -27.92
CA ASP A 305 28.69 56.08 -26.73
C ASP A 305 27.78 54.86 -26.58
N ASP A 306 28.29 53.71 -27.05
CA ASP A 306 27.70 52.38 -26.91
C ASP A 306 27.51 52.02 -25.43
N GLN A 307 26.41 52.50 -24.83
CA GLN A 307 25.95 51.98 -23.55
C GLN A 307 25.20 50.66 -23.77
N PRO A 308 25.66 49.53 -23.21
CA PRO A 308 24.97 48.28 -23.39
C PRO A 308 23.59 48.36 -22.74
N MET A 309 22.56 48.14 -23.55
CA MET A 309 21.16 48.09 -23.12
C MET A 309 21.01 47.24 -21.87
N SER A 310 20.40 47.81 -20.83
CA SER A 310 20.17 47.11 -19.57
C SER A 310 19.41 45.81 -19.83
N ARG A 311 19.78 44.75 -19.09
CA ARG A 311 19.22 43.40 -19.24
C ARG A 311 17.68 43.39 -19.17
N SER A 312 17.12 44.23 -18.30
CA SER A 312 15.67 44.46 -18.19
C SER A 312 15.04 45.05 -19.45
N LEU A 313 15.75 45.90 -20.18
CA LEU A 313 15.24 46.53 -21.40
C LEU A 313 15.40 45.60 -22.61
N LYS A 314 16.45 44.77 -22.62
CA LYS A 314 16.58 43.63 -23.55
C LYS A 314 15.47 42.61 -23.33
N GLU A 315 15.21 42.19 -22.10
CA GLU A 315 14.13 41.26 -21.75
C GLU A 315 12.73 41.85 -22.04
N LEU A 316 12.54 43.17 -21.87
CA LEU A 316 11.29 43.85 -22.23
C LEU A 316 11.09 43.94 -23.75
N GLN A 317 12.17 44.10 -24.51
CA GLN A 317 12.13 44.06 -25.97
C GLN A 317 11.93 42.66 -26.50
N GLU A 318 12.60 41.66 -25.94
CA GLU A 318 12.44 40.24 -26.25
C GLU A 318 11.02 39.77 -25.92
N SER A 319 10.47 40.12 -24.76
CA SER A 319 9.08 39.81 -24.40
C SER A 319 8.05 40.56 -25.25
N LYS A 320 8.33 41.80 -25.68
CA LYS A 320 7.49 42.49 -26.69
C LYS A 320 7.60 41.87 -28.08
N ALA A 321 8.75 41.29 -28.43
CA ALA A 321 8.96 40.57 -29.69
C ALA A 321 8.29 39.19 -29.66
N GLU A 322 8.30 38.49 -28.52
CA GLU A 322 7.61 37.21 -28.28
C GLU A 322 6.08 37.39 -28.14
N ALA A 323 5.62 38.53 -27.62
CA ALA A 323 4.20 38.87 -27.49
C ALA A 323 3.58 39.49 -28.75
N LEU A 324 4.29 39.50 -29.89
CA LEU A 324 3.68 39.72 -31.19
C LEU A 324 2.87 38.46 -31.56
N ILE A 325 1.72 38.26 -30.90
CA ILE A 325 0.72 37.33 -31.39
C ILE A 325 0.42 37.77 -32.82
N ASN A 326 0.86 36.94 -33.77
CA ASN A 326 0.78 37.27 -35.17
C ASN A 326 -0.68 37.63 -35.49
N LYS A 327 -0.94 38.82 -36.06
CA LYS A 327 -2.32 39.28 -36.36
C LYS A 327 -3.12 38.20 -37.12
N LYS A 328 -2.42 37.38 -37.91
CA LYS A 328 -2.97 36.21 -38.60
C LYS A 328 -3.52 35.14 -37.64
N GLU A 329 -2.85 34.86 -36.53
CA GLU A 329 -3.27 33.87 -35.54
C GLU A 329 -4.48 34.32 -34.72
N VAL A 330 -4.52 35.59 -34.33
CA VAL A 330 -5.71 36.20 -33.69
C VAL A 330 -6.91 36.15 -34.65
N LYS A 331 -6.68 36.42 -35.94
CA LYS A 331 -7.72 36.33 -36.98
C LYS A 331 -8.23 34.89 -37.14
N LYS A 332 -7.33 33.89 -37.15
CA LYS A 332 -7.69 32.46 -37.19
C LYS A 332 -8.52 32.05 -35.96
N ARG A 333 -8.12 32.46 -34.75
CA ARG A 333 -8.87 32.15 -33.52
C ARG A 333 -10.27 32.77 -33.53
N LYS A 334 -10.42 34.00 -34.03
CA LYS A 334 -11.74 34.65 -34.21
C LYS A 334 -12.59 33.94 -35.27
N GLN A 335 -12.00 33.54 -36.39
CA GLN A 335 -12.71 32.79 -37.45
C GLN A 335 -13.20 31.43 -36.95
N HIS A 336 -12.34 30.69 -36.24
CA HIS A 336 -12.70 29.41 -35.63
C HIS A 336 -13.85 29.57 -34.62
N LYS A 337 -13.72 30.54 -33.71
CA LYS A 337 -14.77 30.88 -32.74
C LYS A 337 -16.11 31.17 -33.42
N ASN A 338 -16.12 31.97 -34.48
CA ASN A 338 -17.34 32.30 -35.21
C ASN A 338 -17.93 31.08 -35.94
N LYS A 339 -17.08 30.20 -36.47
CA LYS A 339 -17.52 28.95 -37.10
C LYS A 339 -18.20 28.01 -36.10
N VAL A 340 -17.61 27.81 -34.92
CA VAL A 340 -18.20 26.99 -33.86
C VAL A 340 -19.54 27.56 -33.39
N LEU A 341 -19.67 28.89 -33.30
CA LEU A 341 -20.94 29.52 -32.94
C LEU A 341 -22.03 29.29 -34.01
N ALA A 342 -21.69 29.43 -35.29
CA ALA A 342 -22.62 29.21 -36.39
C ALA A 342 -23.06 27.73 -36.50
N GLU A 343 -22.13 26.79 -36.28
CA GLU A 343 -22.45 25.35 -36.26
C GLU A 343 -23.28 24.97 -35.03
N ALA A 344 -22.98 25.54 -33.85
CA ALA A 344 -23.79 25.34 -32.65
C ALA A 344 -25.22 25.85 -32.82
N GLU A 345 -25.39 27.00 -33.49
CA GLU A 345 -26.71 27.56 -33.81
C GLU A 345 -27.50 26.68 -34.78
N LYS A 346 -26.85 26.17 -35.84
CA LYS A 346 -27.46 25.20 -36.77
C LYS A 346 -27.85 23.90 -36.07
N ALA A 347 -27.07 23.46 -35.09
CA ALA A 347 -27.35 22.29 -34.26
C ALA A 347 -28.35 22.55 -33.12
N GLY A 348 -28.89 23.77 -33.00
CA GLY A 348 -29.86 24.14 -31.97
C GLY A 348 -29.28 24.25 -30.55
N ILE A 349 -27.95 24.23 -30.39
CA ILE A 349 -27.28 24.32 -29.10
C ILE A 349 -27.20 25.78 -28.68
N ARG A 350 -27.92 26.15 -27.62
CA ARG A 350 -27.97 27.53 -27.12
C ARG A 350 -26.98 27.77 -25.98
N LYS A 351 -26.48 29.00 -25.92
CA LYS A 351 -25.61 29.50 -24.86
C LYS A 351 -26.38 29.66 -23.54
N GLY A 352 -25.77 29.27 -22.42
CA GLY A 352 -26.38 29.43 -21.10
C GLY A 352 -26.46 30.90 -20.65
N ARG A 353 -27.43 31.20 -19.76
CA ARG A 353 -27.76 32.58 -19.32
C ARG A 353 -26.59 33.38 -18.72
N PHE A 354 -25.69 32.71 -18.00
CA PHE A 354 -24.52 33.31 -17.35
C PHE A 354 -23.18 32.84 -17.94
N GLU A 355 -23.23 32.15 -19.09
CA GLU A 355 -22.04 31.59 -19.71
C GLU A 355 -21.29 32.66 -20.52
N THR A 356 -19.96 32.58 -20.58
CA THR A 356 -19.16 33.43 -21.48
C THR A 356 -19.09 32.77 -22.87
N VAL A 357 -18.88 33.55 -23.93
CA VAL A 357 -18.80 33.00 -25.30
C VAL A 357 -17.64 32.00 -25.44
N GLU A 358 -16.55 32.21 -24.69
CA GLU A 358 -15.41 31.30 -24.71
C GLU A 358 -15.71 29.97 -24.01
N HIS A 359 -16.39 29.99 -22.86
CA HIS A 359 -16.80 28.76 -22.17
C HIS A 359 -17.83 27.96 -23.00
N PHE A 360 -18.73 28.65 -23.69
CA PHE A 360 -19.69 28.02 -24.59
C PHE A 360 -18.99 27.27 -25.74
N VAL A 361 -18.02 27.89 -26.40
CA VAL A 361 -17.25 27.28 -27.49
C VAL A 361 -16.46 26.05 -27.00
N LYS A 362 -15.77 26.17 -25.86
CA LYS A 362 -15.07 25.04 -25.23
C LYS A 362 -15.99 23.89 -24.81
N ARG A 363 -17.28 24.15 -24.56
CA ARG A 363 -18.26 23.11 -24.26
C ARG A 363 -18.68 22.39 -25.53
N VAL A 364 -19.02 23.12 -26.58
CA VAL A 364 -19.42 22.56 -27.88
C VAL A 364 -18.29 21.69 -28.44
N GLU A 365 -17.04 22.16 -28.40
CA GLU A 365 -15.87 21.39 -28.86
C GLU A 365 -15.66 20.09 -28.06
N ARG A 366 -15.95 20.09 -26.76
CA ARG A 366 -15.87 18.88 -25.93
C ARG A 366 -16.96 17.88 -26.28
N MET A 367 -18.17 18.35 -26.58
CA MET A 367 -19.27 17.49 -27.01
C MET A 367 -18.99 16.84 -28.36
N THR A 368 -18.45 17.57 -29.32
CA THR A 368 -18.09 17.02 -30.63
C THR A 368 -16.93 16.04 -30.55
N TYR A 369 -15.90 16.33 -29.75
CA TYR A 369 -14.80 15.39 -29.52
C TYR A 369 -15.28 14.10 -28.84
N ALA A 370 -16.19 14.20 -27.86
CA ALA A 370 -16.78 13.02 -27.22
C ALA A 370 -17.56 12.16 -28.23
N ALA A 371 -18.37 12.77 -29.09
CA ALA A 371 -19.12 12.06 -30.13
C ALA A 371 -18.20 11.38 -31.17
N VAL A 372 -17.12 12.05 -31.59
CA VAL A 372 -16.13 11.47 -32.51
C VAL A 372 -15.42 10.28 -31.86
N LYS A 373 -15.04 10.40 -30.59
CA LYS A 373 -14.38 9.32 -29.85
C LYS A 373 -15.30 8.13 -29.62
N GLU A 374 -16.57 8.36 -29.35
CA GLU A 374 -17.59 7.31 -29.24
C GLU A 374 -17.75 6.56 -30.57
N HIS A 375 -17.86 7.30 -31.68
CA HIS A 375 -17.91 6.70 -33.00
C HIS A 375 -16.63 5.92 -33.33
N GLU A 376 -15.45 6.45 -32.99
CA GLU A 376 -14.16 5.74 -33.14
C GLU A 376 -14.12 4.44 -32.33
N THR A 377 -14.69 4.43 -31.12
CA THR A 377 -14.79 3.20 -30.31
C THR A 377 -15.75 2.18 -30.92
N LEU A 378 -16.86 2.61 -31.52
CA LEU A 378 -17.79 1.73 -32.23
C LEU A 378 -17.14 1.13 -33.49
N VAL A 379 -16.35 1.92 -34.23
CA VAL A 379 -15.54 1.47 -35.37
C VAL A 379 -14.52 0.43 -34.94
N LYS A 380 -13.75 0.69 -33.88
CA LYS A 380 -12.74 -0.24 -33.34
C LYS A 380 -13.34 -1.56 -32.87
N GLN A 381 -14.59 -1.53 -32.40
CA GLN A 381 -15.31 -2.71 -31.94
C GLN A 381 -16.09 -3.43 -33.06
N GLY A 382 -16.06 -2.92 -34.29
CA GLY A 382 -16.78 -3.51 -35.43
C GLY A 382 -18.30 -3.47 -35.30
N LEU A 383 -18.83 -2.56 -34.47
CA LEU A 383 -20.27 -2.44 -34.16
C LEU A 383 -20.97 -1.40 -35.04
N VAL A 384 -20.25 -0.79 -35.98
CA VAL A 384 -20.80 0.23 -36.88
C VAL A 384 -21.78 -0.42 -37.85
N GLY A 385 -23.02 0.05 -37.85
CA GLY A 385 -24.08 -0.39 -38.77
C GLY A 385 -24.90 -1.60 -38.31
N ARG A 386 -24.69 -2.10 -37.08
CA ARG A 386 -25.57 -3.13 -36.49
C ARG A 386 -26.67 -2.50 -35.66
N GLU A 387 -27.87 -3.03 -35.76
CA GLU A 387 -28.99 -2.58 -34.93
C GLU A 387 -28.81 -3.04 -33.47
N GLU A 388 -29.29 -2.22 -32.53
CA GLU A 388 -29.19 -2.49 -31.09
C GLU A 388 -29.90 -3.80 -30.69
N SER A 389 -30.90 -4.21 -31.45
CA SER A 389 -31.67 -5.45 -31.29
C SER A 389 -30.83 -6.71 -31.53
N GLU A 390 -30.01 -6.73 -32.58
CA GLU A 390 -29.12 -7.85 -32.93
C GLU A 390 -28.03 -8.03 -31.87
N ILE A 391 -27.49 -6.89 -31.42
CA ILE A 391 -26.51 -6.80 -30.35
C ILE A 391 -27.09 -7.42 -29.07
N GLN A 392 -28.32 -7.09 -28.69
CA GLN A 392 -28.99 -7.67 -27.52
C GLN A 392 -29.28 -9.17 -27.65
N ALA A 393 -29.61 -9.66 -28.84
CA ALA A 393 -29.86 -11.08 -29.10
C ALA A 393 -28.59 -11.93 -28.89
N ASP A 394 -27.44 -11.45 -29.37
CA ASP A 394 -26.15 -12.12 -29.17
C ASP A 394 -25.77 -12.23 -27.68
N PHE A 395 -26.13 -11.24 -26.85
CA PHE A 395 -25.89 -11.34 -25.40
C PHE A 395 -26.71 -12.39 -24.72
N LYS A 396 -27.97 -12.54 -25.13
CA LYS A 396 -28.83 -13.55 -24.56
C LYS A 396 -28.29 -14.96 -24.85
N LEU A 397 -27.81 -15.19 -26.08
CA LEU A 397 -27.19 -16.46 -26.47
C LEU A 397 -25.89 -16.74 -25.70
N LEU A 398 -25.04 -15.73 -25.49
CA LEU A 398 -23.81 -15.88 -24.72
C LEU A 398 -24.08 -16.17 -23.23
N GLU A 399 -25.06 -15.50 -22.63
CA GLU A 399 -25.46 -15.76 -21.24
C GLU A 399 -26.00 -17.17 -21.04
N GLU A 400 -26.81 -17.66 -21.98
CA GLU A 400 -27.33 -19.02 -21.96
C GLU A 400 -26.20 -20.05 -22.09
N LYS A 401 -25.21 -19.80 -22.97
CA LYS A 401 -24.02 -20.66 -23.11
C LYS A 401 -23.19 -20.72 -21.83
N GLU A 402 -22.99 -19.58 -21.15
CA GLU A 402 -22.24 -19.52 -19.90
C GLU A 402 -22.96 -20.23 -18.75
N LYS A 403 -24.30 -20.10 -18.67
CA LYS A 403 -25.13 -20.84 -17.71
C LYS A 403 -24.98 -22.35 -17.91
N ARG A 404 -25.08 -22.84 -19.15
CA ARG A 404 -24.89 -24.26 -19.49
C ARG A 404 -23.51 -24.77 -19.08
N GLN A 405 -22.44 -24.01 -19.32
CA GLN A 405 -21.08 -24.40 -18.91
C GLN A 405 -20.90 -24.45 -17.39
N LYS A 406 -21.48 -23.50 -16.64
CA LYS A 406 -21.42 -23.50 -15.17
C LYS A 406 -22.16 -24.70 -14.58
N GLU A 407 -23.30 -25.06 -15.18
CA GLU A 407 -24.08 -26.23 -14.77
C GLU A 407 -23.34 -27.55 -15.04
N GLN A 408 -22.73 -27.69 -16.23
CA GLN A 408 -21.87 -28.84 -16.55
C GLN A 408 -20.72 -29.01 -15.53
N LYS A 409 -19.99 -27.92 -15.22
CA LYS A 409 -18.92 -27.95 -14.20
C LYS A 409 -19.44 -28.33 -12.82
N ARG A 410 -20.63 -27.84 -12.42
CA ARG A 410 -21.26 -28.19 -11.14
C ARG A 410 -21.58 -29.68 -11.07
N ASN A 411 -22.11 -30.25 -12.14
CA ASN A 411 -22.45 -31.66 -12.23
C ASN A 411 -21.20 -32.56 -12.20
N GLU A 412 -20.12 -32.15 -12.89
CA GLU A 412 -18.82 -32.84 -12.83
C GLU A 412 -18.24 -32.87 -11.41
N ILE A 413 -18.28 -31.74 -10.69
CA ILE A 413 -17.81 -31.67 -9.30
C ILE A 413 -18.65 -32.58 -8.39
N GLN A 414 -19.98 -32.58 -8.55
CA GLN A 414 -20.86 -33.46 -7.77
C GLN A 414 -20.56 -34.94 -8.03
N ASN A 415 -20.29 -35.33 -9.27
CA ASN A 415 -19.92 -36.70 -9.62
C ASN A 415 -18.57 -37.11 -9.01
N LYS A 416 -17.57 -36.21 -9.03
CA LYS A 416 -16.27 -36.43 -8.37
C LYS A 416 -16.41 -36.61 -6.85
N ILE A 417 -17.27 -35.82 -6.20
CA ILE A 417 -17.55 -35.94 -4.76
C ILE A 417 -18.22 -37.29 -4.44
N LYS A 418 -19.20 -37.72 -5.26
CA LYS A 418 -19.86 -39.03 -5.10
C LYS A 418 -18.86 -40.18 -5.23
N ALA A 419 -17.98 -40.15 -6.24
CA ALA A 419 -16.95 -41.15 -6.44
C ALA A 419 -15.96 -41.21 -5.26
N ALA A 420 -15.48 -40.06 -4.78
CA ALA A 420 -14.59 -39.99 -3.62
C ALA A 420 -15.24 -40.54 -2.33
N ARG A 421 -16.53 -40.28 -2.12
CA ARG A 421 -17.28 -40.86 -0.98
C ARG A 421 -17.39 -42.38 -1.06
N GLN A 422 -17.61 -42.95 -2.25
CA GLN A 422 -17.64 -44.39 -2.43
C GLN A 422 -16.27 -45.03 -2.17
N LEU A 423 -15.19 -44.39 -2.64
CA LEU A 423 -13.82 -44.86 -2.38
C LEU A 423 -13.51 -44.88 -0.88
N ARG A 424 -13.79 -43.79 -0.16
CA ARG A 424 -13.62 -43.72 1.30
C ARG A 424 -14.42 -44.79 2.06
N LYS A 425 -15.65 -45.09 1.61
CA LYS A 425 -16.46 -46.19 2.19
C LYS A 425 -15.83 -47.56 1.96
N LYS A 426 -15.27 -47.82 0.77
CA LYS A 426 -14.55 -49.08 0.47
C LYS A 426 -13.28 -49.21 1.32
N GLU A 427 -12.50 -48.12 1.43
CA GLU A 427 -11.30 -48.09 2.27
C GLU A 427 -11.60 -48.29 3.76
N ALA A 428 -12.68 -47.69 4.27
CA ALA A 428 -13.12 -47.88 5.65
C ALA A 428 -13.50 -49.35 5.93
N LYS A 429 -14.27 -49.98 5.04
CA LYS A 429 -14.61 -51.41 5.14
C LYS A 429 -13.35 -52.30 5.12
N ALA A 430 -12.39 -51.99 4.24
CA ALA A 430 -11.12 -52.73 4.19
C ALA A 430 -10.28 -52.55 5.46
N LYS A 431 -10.27 -51.36 6.06
CA LYS A 431 -9.60 -51.11 7.35
C LYS A 431 -10.28 -51.87 8.50
N GLU A 432 -11.61 -51.91 8.52
CA GLU A 432 -12.36 -52.67 9.53
C GLU A 432 -12.10 -54.17 9.43
N GLN A 433 -12.10 -54.73 8.22
CA GLN A 433 -11.75 -56.14 7.99
C GLN A 433 -10.32 -56.46 8.43
N LYS A 434 -9.35 -55.58 8.15
CA LYS A 434 -7.97 -55.72 8.62
C LYS A 434 -7.87 -55.67 10.15
N LEU A 435 -8.67 -54.83 10.81
CA LEU A 435 -8.71 -54.74 12.26
C LEU A 435 -9.28 -56.01 12.89
N LYS A 436 -10.39 -56.53 12.36
CA LYS A 436 -11.00 -57.80 12.80
C LYS A 436 -10.03 -58.97 12.64
N ALA A 437 -9.36 -59.09 11.49
CA ALA A 437 -8.34 -60.12 11.27
C ALA A 437 -7.15 -59.98 12.24
N LYS A 438 -6.76 -58.75 12.61
CA LYS A 438 -5.71 -58.51 13.60
C LYS A 438 -6.14 -58.89 15.02
N GLN A 439 -7.40 -58.65 15.38
CA GLN A 439 -7.96 -59.08 16.67
C GLN A 439 -8.05 -60.60 16.77
N GLU A 440 -8.50 -61.27 15.71
CA GLU A 440 -8.58 -62.74 15.66
C GLU A 440 -7.19 -63.39 15.80
N ARG A 441 -6.16 -62.84 15.12
CA ARG A 441 -4.77 -63.31 15.29
C ARG A 441 -4.24 -63.11 16.72
N ARG A 442 -4.65 -62.04 17.40
CA ARG A 442 -4.27 -61.80 18.81
C ARG A 442 -4.93 -62.81 19.75
N LEU A 443 -6.20 -63.15 19.51
CA LEU A 443 -6.91 -64.16 20.29
C LEU A 443 -6.30 -65.55 20.10
N LYS A 444 -5.97 -65.92 18.85
CA LYS A 444 -5.26 -67.17 18.55
C LYS A 444 -3.90 -67.24 19.25
N ARG A 445 -3.13 -66.14 19.26
CA ARG A 445 -1.84 -66.10 19.95
C ARG A 445 -1.97 -66.21 21.46
N LYS A 446 -2.99 -65.56 22.06
CA LYS A 446 -3.27 -65.68 23.49
C LYS A 446 -3.71 -67.09 23.90
N ALA A 447 -4.50 -67.75 23.06
CA ALA A 447 -4.92 -69.13 23.31
C ALA A 447 -3.74 -70.10 23.22
N GLN A 448 -2.80 -69.83 22.31
CA GLN A 448 -1.58 -70.61 22.19
C GLN A 448 -0.60 -70.36 23.34
N GLU A 449 -0.40 -69.08 23.73
CA GLU A 449 0.38 -68.72 24.93
C GLU A 449 -0.21 -69.39 26.20
N ALA A 450 -1.54 -69.48 26.34
CA ALA A 450 -2.18 -70.16 27.47
C ALA A 450 -2.05 -71.70 27.44
N ALA A 451 -2.01 -72.31 26.25
CA ALA A 451 -1.79 -73.75 26.13
C ALA A 451 -0.32 -74.12 26.40
N ASP A 452 0.62 -73.27 25.95
CA ASP A 452 2.05 -73.45 26.22
C ASP A 452 2.36 -73.24 27.73
N ASP A 453 1.60 -72.39 28.43
CA ASP A 453 1.71 -72.20 29.90
C ASP A 453 1.10 -73.39 30.68
N GLU A 454 0.07 -74.06 30.17
CA GLU A 454 -0.49 -75.28 30.78
C GLU A 454 0.42 -76.51 30.59
N GLU A 455 1.10 -76.64 29.44
CA GLU A 455 2.10 -77.71 29.22
C GLU A 455 3.38 -77.51 30.07
N ALA A 456 3.72 -76.27 30.43
CA ALA A 456 4.88 -75.98 31.29
C ALA A 456 4.64 -76.29 32.78
N GLU A 457 3.38 -76.32 33.25
CA GLU A 457 3.06 -76.73 34.63
C GLU A 457 2.97 -78.26 34.81
N GLU A 458 2.91 -79.05 33.72
CA GLU A 458 2.95 -80.53 33.77
C GLU A 458 4.38 -81.12 33.70
N GLU A 459 5.39 -80.35 33.24
CA GLU A 459 6.79 -80.82 33.17
C GLU A 459 7.64 -80.51 34.44
N ASP A 460 7.14 -79.72 35.39
CA ASP A 460 7.87 -79.34 36.62
C ASP A 460 7.61 -80.26 37.85
N ASP A 461 6.86 -81.36 37.69
CA ASP A 461 6.51 -82.30 38.79
C ASP A 461 7.28 -83.64 38.80
N VAL A 462 8.34 -83.79 37.97
CA VAL A 462 9.21 -85.00 37.98
C VAL A 462 10.70 -84.65 37.90
N GLU A 463 11.28 -84.16 39.00
CA GLU A 463 12.65 -84.53 39.41
C GLU A 463 12.97 -84.03 40.84
N GLN A 464 12.71 -84.88 41.83
CA GLN A 464 13.44 -84.88 43.11
C GLN A 464 13.86 -86.30 43.45
N THR A 465 15.01 -86.40 44.14
CA THR A 465 15.74 -87.59 44.66
C THR A 465 16.78 -88.15 43.67
N VAL A 466 18.09 -88.32 43.93
CA VAL A 466 18.93 -88.53 45.13
C VAL A 466 20.41 -88.12 44.85
N HIS A 467 21.17 -87.87 45.93
CA HIS A 467 22.65 -87.76 46.17
C HIS A 467 23.63 -88.27 45.08
N GLY A 468 24.91 -87.86 44.97
CA GLY A 468 25.88 -87.13 45.79
C GLY A 468 27.30 -87.66 45.46
N GLY A 469 28.35 -86.82 45.55
CA GLY A 469 29.75 -87.27 45.77
C GLY A 469 30.73 -87.34 44.58
N GLU A 470 31.92 -86.75 44.82
CA GLU A 470 33.30 -87.10 44.38
C GLU A 470 33.92 -86.55 43.07
N ASP A 471 34.87 -85.61 43.28
CA ASP A 471 36.30 -85.55 42.89
C ASP A 471 36.85 -85.88 41.47
N HIS A 472 37.91 -85.11 41.15
CA HIS A 472 39.06 -85.34 40.25
C HIS A 472 39.15 -84.68 38.84
N VAL A 473 39.95 -83.60 38.80
CA VAL A 473 41.13 -83.29 37.95
C VAL A 473 41.32 -84.03 36.61
N LYS A 474 41.45 -83.29 35.47
CA LYS A 474 42.67 -83.20 34.61
C LYS A 474 42.45 -82.46 33.27
N HIS A 475 43.60 -81.97 32.79
CA HIS A 475 43.96 -81.12 31.65
C HIS A 475 43.82 -81.77 30.24
N SER A 476 44.01 -80.90 29.23
CA SER A 476 44.61 -81.13 27.88
C SER A 476 43.71 -81.77 26.80
N THR A 477 43.77 -81.52 25.48
CA THR A 477 44.55 -80.68 24.54
C THR A 477 43.91 -80.87 23.14
N GLU A 478 44.15 -79.93 22.21
CA GLU A 478 44.17 -80.09 20.72
C GLU A 478 42.84 -80.49 20.02
N GLY A 479 42.49 -80.10 18.79
CA GLY A 479 43.13 -79.33 17.71
C GLY A 479 42.16 -79.35 16.50
N ASP A 480 42.19 -78.25 15.76
CA ASP A 480 41.95 -78.06 14.30
C ASP A 480 40.63 -78.41 13.58
N ASP A 481 40.16 -77.32 12.93
CA ASP A 481 39.55 -77.17 11.60
C ASP A 481 38.22 -77.87 11.25
N VAL A 482 37.24 -77.04 10.83
CA VAL A 482 36.57 -77.12 9.50
C VAL A 482 35.43 -76.08 9.37
N GLU A 483 35.49 -75.33 8.27
CA GLU A 483 34.43 -74.57 7.57
C GLU A 483 33.44 -73.69 8.36
N VAL A 484 33.73 -72.38 8.34
CA VAL A 484 32.75 -71.32 8.59
C VAL A 484 31.72 -71.25 7.44
N LYS A 485 30.66 -72.04 7.51
CA LYS A 485 29.38 -71.71 6.88
C LYS A 485 28.60 -70.80 7.84
N LYS A 486 28.76 -69.48 7.68
CA LYS A 486 27.94 -68.47 8.39
C LYS A 486 26.45 -68.63 8.01
N LYS A 487 25.73 -69.52 8.71
CA LYS A 487 24.28 -69.43 8.85
C LYS A 487 23.99 -68.09 9.53
N LYS A 488 23.50 -67.11 8.76
CA LYS A 488 22.93 -65.86 9.32
C LYS A 488 21.81 -66.26 10.28
N ARG A 489 22.09 -66.29 11.59
CA ARG A 489 21.04 -66.37 12.63
C ARG A 489 20.09 -65.21 12.37
N LYS A 490 18.83 -65.51 12.03
CA LYS A 490 17.80 -64.49 11.88
C LYS A 490 17.59 -63.88 13.27
N MET A 491 17.99 -62.61 13.44
CA MET A 491 17.76 -61.88 14.69
C MET A 491 16.28 -61.95 15.09
N GLY A 492 16.05 -62.21 16.37
CA GLY A 492 14.73 -62.26 16.98
C GLY A 492 13.99 -60.94 16.80
N HIS A 493 12.66 -60.97 16.85
CA HIS A 493 11.84 -59.77 16.65
C HIS A 493 12.20 -58.65 17.65
N SER A 494 12.53 -59.03 18.89
CA SER A 494 13.02 -58.13 19.94
C SER A 494 14.34 -57.43 19.55
N ASP A 495 15.32 -58.19 19.06
CA ASP A 495 16.63 -57.67 18.67
C ASP A 495 16.53 -56.74 17.46
N LYS A 496 15.67 -57.06 16.49
CA LYS A 496 15.37 -56.18 15.35
C LYS A 496 14.73 -54.86 15.78
N ILE A 497 13.86 -54.87 16.79
CA ILE A 497 13.27 -53.64 17.33
C ILE A 497 14.34 -52.82 18.05
N ARG A 498 15.21 -53.47 18.83
CA ARG A 498 16.29 -52.84 19.58
C ARG A 498 17.34 -52.23 18.65
N GLU A 499 17.70 -52.93 17.59
CA GLU A 499 18.62 -52.43 16.56
C GLU A 499 17.99 -51.29 15.74
N LYS A 500 16.70 -51.38 15.40
CA LYS A 500 15.98 -50.29 14.74
C LYS A 500 15.87 -49.04 15.62
N LYS A 501 15.69 -49.20 16.94
CA LYS A 501 15.74 -48.09 17.90
C LYS A 501 17.15 -47.51 18.02
N ARG A 502 18.19 -48.36 17.98
CA ARG A 502 19.59 -47.90 18.00
C ARG A 502 19.94 -47.09 16.74
N LEU A 503 19.57 -47.58 15.57
CA LEU A 503 19.76 -46.89 14.28
C LEU A 503 18.97 -45.57 14.21
N ALA A 504 17.74 -45.55 14.72
CA ALA A 504 16.95 -44.31 14.79
C ALA A 504 17.55 -43.29 15.76
N ALA A 505 18.09 -43.74 16.90
CA ALA A 505 18.78 -42.86 17.84
C ALA A 505 20.12 -42.33 17.28
N GLU A 506 20.81 -43.14 16.47
CA GLU A 506 22.04 -42.76 15.78
C GLU A 506 21.78 -41.76 14.65
N GLN A 507 20.72 -41.96 13.86
CA GLN A 507 20.24 -40.97 12.88
C GLN A 507 19.81 -39.66 13.55
N ALA A 508 19.11 -39.72 14.69
CA ALA A 508 18.71 -38.52 15.44
C ALA A 508 19.93 -37.75 15.98
N ARG A 509 21.02 -38.45 16.37
CA ARG A 509 22.28 -37.79 16.76
C ARG A 509 22.99 -37.16 15.57
N GLN A 510 22.99 -37.80 14.41
CA GLN A 510 23.55 -37.21 13.18
C GLN A 510 22.75 -35.99 12.70
N GLU A 511 21.42 -36.04 12.77
CA GLU A 511 20.56 -34.87 12.50
C GLU A 511 20.73 -33.76 13.53
N ALA A 512 20.99 -34.09 14.80
CA ALA A 512 21.29 -33.09 15.84
C ALA A 512 22.67 -32.44 15.61
N ALA A 513 23.66 -33.19 15.16
CA ALA A 513 24.97 -32.67 14.78
C ALA A 513 24.90 -31.77 13.52
N LEU A 514 24.06 -32.13 12.54
CA LEU A 514 23.79 -31.30 11.35
C LEU A 514 22.98 -30.03 11.65
N ASN A 515 22.23 -30.00 12.75
CA ASN A 515 21.42 -28.85 13.17
C ASN A 515 22.09 -27.94 14.21
N GLN A 516 23.32 -28.23 14.63
CA GLN A 516 24.16 -27.26 15.33
C GLN A 516 24.68 -26.24 14.31
N ARG A 517 23.90 -25.18 14.09
CA ARG A 517 24.39 -23.99 13.39
C ARG A 517 25.47 -23.35 14.26
N GLU A 518 26.72 -23.39 13.79
CA GLU A 518 27.76 -22.52 14.32
C GLU A 518 27.27 -21.06 14.23
N ILE A 519 27.27 -20.38 15.36
CA ILE A 519 27.01 -18.95 15.44
C ILE A 519 28.27 -18.28 14.88
N ILE A 520 28.18 -17.75 13.67
CA ILE A 520 29.24 -16.90 13.11
C ILE A 520 29.15 -15.54 13.84
N PRO A 521 30.19 -15.12 14.57
CA PRO A 521 30.20 -13.80 15.18
C PRO A 521 30.24 -12.70 14.10
N PHE A 522 29.50 -11.63 14.35
CA PHE A 522 29.33 -10.51 13.43
C PHE A 522 30.60 -9.65 13.40
N GLY A 523 31.40 -9.69 12.32
CA GLY A 523 32.57 -8.83 12.22
C GLY A 523 33.57 -9.00 11.06
N GLU A 524 33.62 -10.12 10.33
CA GLU A 524 34.64 -10.32 9.28
C GLU A 524 34.08 -10.23 7.87
N ARG A 525 34.55 -9.25 7.09
CA ARG A 525 34.41 -9.22 5.62
C ARG A 525 35.41 -10.20 5.01
N TYR A 526 35.00 -11.00 4.03
CA TYR A 526 35.93 -11.53 3.02
C TYR A 526 35.27 -11.76 1.65
N ASP A 527 35.83 -11.09 0.64
CA ASP A 527 35.80 -11.50 -0.77
C ASP A 527 36.76 -12.68 -0.99
N ALA A 528 36.45 -13.85 -0.41
CA ALA A 528 37.15 -15.09 -0.74
C ALA A 528 36.18 -16.28 -0.72
N PRO A 529 36.15 -17.14 -1.75
CA PRO A 529 35.26 -18.29 -1.79
C PRO A 529 35.69 -19.34 -0.75
N PRO A 530 34.74 -20.08 -0.14
CA PRO A 530 34.98 -20.93 1.00
C PRO A 530 35.89 -22.11 0.66
N GLU A 531 36.89 -22.38 1.49
CA GLU A 531 37.70 -23.60 1.40
C GLU A 531 36.96 -24.78 2.05
N PHE A 532 36.72 -25.85 1.29
CA PHE A 532 36.23 -27.11 1.84
C PHE A 532 37.40 -27.90 2.44
N THR A 533 37.24 -28.41 3.66
CA THR A 533 38.22 -29.29 4.33
C THR A 533 37.76 -30.75 4.35
N GLY A 534 38.72 -31.68 4.41
CA GLY A 534 38.45 -33.12 4.54
C GLY A 534 38.07 -33.83 3.24
N LEU A 535 37.20 -34.84 3.34
CA LEU A 535 36.80 -35.70 2.21
C LEU A 535 36.11 -34.91 1.07
N MET A 536 35.36 -33.87 1.42
CA MET A 536 34.71 -33.00 0.43
C MET A 536 35.69 -32.19 -0.41
N LYS A 537 36.90 -31.90 0.10
CA LYS A 537 37.97 -31.25 -0.67
C LYS A 537 38.42 -32.11 -1.85
N LYS A 538 38.47 -33.43 -1.67
CA LYS A 538 38.90 -34.37 -2.72
C LYS A 538 37.87 -34.51 -3.85
N GLU A 539 36.58 -34.36 -3.54
CA GLU A 539 35.51 -34.43 -4.54
C GLU A 539 35.24 -33.10 -5.24
N MET A 540 35.30 -31.98 -4.50
CA MET A 540 34.89 -30.68 -5.02
C MET A 540 36.00 -29.95 -5.79
N ASN A 541 37.29 -30.15 -5.43
CA ASN A 541 38.40 -29.49 -6.11
C ASN A 541 38.54 -29.88 -7.61
N PRO A 542 38.39 -31.15 -8.01
CA PRO A 542 38.39 -31.53 -9.43
C PRO A 542 37.22 -30.94 -10.23
N LEU A 543 36.05 -30.78 -9.59
CA LEU A 543 34.86 -30.19 -10.22
C LEU A 543 35.01 -28.68 -10.42
N MET A 544 35.60 -27.99 -9.43
CA MET A 544 35.89 -26.56 -9.53
C MET A 544 37.01 -26.26 -10.53
N ALA A 545 38.03 -27.12 -10.63
CA ALA A 545 39.07 -27.03 -11.67
C ALA A 545 38.52 -27.21 -13.10
N LYS A 546 37.45 -28.00 -13.26
CA LYS A 546 36.72 -28.16 -14.55
C LYS A 546 35.76 -27.02 -14.86
N ALA A 547 35.36 -26.22 -13.87
CA ALA A 547 34.48 -25.06 -14.05
C ALA A 547 35.26 -23.77 -14.33
N GLY A 548 36.47 -23.62 -13.77
CA GLY A 548 37.33 -22.44 -13.94
C GLY A 548 37.94 -22.26 -15.34
N SER A 549 37.82 -23.23 -16.24
CA SER A 549 38.31 -23.17 -17.63
C SER A 549 37.18 -22.92 -18.67
N LYS A 550 35.95 -22.65 -18.23
CA LYS A 550 34.75 -22.60 -19.10
C LYS A 550 34.18 -21.21 -19.41
N ASN A 551 34.99 -20.15 -19.35
CA ASN A 551 34.60 -18.83 -19.87
C ASN A 551 35.07 -18.55 -21.32
N LEU A 552 35.39 -19.59 -22.11
CA LEU A 552 35.77 -19.44 -23.53
C LEU A 552 34.99 -20.35 -24.49
N LEU A 553 33.97 -21.10 -24.03
CA LEU A 553 33.28 -22.11 -24.85
C LEU A 553 31.87 -21.72 -25.33
N LEU A 554 31.25 -20.68 -24.78
CA LEU A 554 29.87 -20.33 -25.17
C LEU A 554 29.78 -19.61 -26.53
N HIS A 555 30.84 -18.92 -26.95
CA HIS A 555 30.89 -18.23 -28.26
C HIS A 555 31.34 -19.14 -29.42
N SER A 556 31.94 -20.31 -29.15
CA SER A 556 32.44 -21.24 -30.17
C SER A 556 31.44 -22.36 -30.52
N LEU A 557 30.54 -22.70 -29.61
CA LEU A 557 29.51 -23.73 -29.81
C LEU A 557 28.25 -23.24 -30.55
N LEU A 558 28.05 -21.92 -30.67
CA LEU A 558 26.93 -21.33 -31.41
C LEU A 558 27.27 -21.00 -32.88
N ALA A 559 28.52 -21.19 -33.31
CA ALA A 559 28.98 -20.79 -34.64
C ALA A 559 29.30 -21.96 -35.60
N LYS A 560 29.11 -23.21 -35.18
CA LYS A 560 29.37 -24.38 -36.02
C LYS A 560 28.22 -25.38 -35.90
N HIS A 561 27.20 -25.23 -36.74
CA HIS A 561 26.51 -26.32 -37.46
C HIS A 561 25.24 -25.76 -38.14
N ASP A 562 25.44 -25.12 -39.29
CA ASP A 562 24.45 -25.13 -40.38
C ASP A 562 24.87 -26.23 -41.37
N ALA A 563 24.07 -27.30 -41.46
CA ALA A 563 23.95 -28.14 -42.66
C ALA A 563 22.77 -29.14 -42.55
N LYS A 564 21.57 -28.65 -42.92
CA LYS A 564 20.42 -29.32 -43.58
C LYS A 564 20.02 -30.76 -43.19
N LYS A 565 18.76 -30.89 -42.74
CA LYS A 565 17.67 -31.57 -43.49
C LYS A 565 16.31 -31.15 -42.91
N THR A 566 15.57 -30.31 -43.64
CA THR A 566 14.17 -30.01 -43.35
C THR A 566 13.32 -31.18 -43.85
N GLU A 567 12.84 -32.01 -42.93
CA GLU A 567 11.76 -32.95 -43.20
C GLU A 567 10.44 -32.34 -42.73
N TYR A 568 9.47 -32.32 -43.64
CA TYR A 568 8.15 -31.74 -43.48
C TYR A 568 7.38 -32.37 -42.30
N LEU A 569 7.18 -31.60 -41.23
CA LEU A 569 6.18 -31.91 -40.21
C LEU A 569 4.89 -31.15 -40.52
N LYS A 570 3.99 -31.93 -41.11
CA LYS A 570 2.54 -31.82 -41.28
C LYS A 570 1.83 -30.63 -40.61
N GLU A 571 1.02 -30.01 -41.46
CA GLU A 571 0.06 -28.95 -41.21
C GLU A 571 -0.91 -29.18 -40.02
N GLU A 572 -1.07 -28.10 -39.27
CA GLU A 572 -2.32 -27.53 -38.73
C GLU A 572 -3.22 -28.32 -37.75
N LYS A 573 -3.28 -27.79 -36.53
CA LYS A 573 -4.54 -27.21 -36.02
C LYS A 573 -4.31 -25.76 -35.58
N ARG A 574 -4.19 -24.86 -36.55
CA ARG A 574 -4.41 -23.43 -36.30
C ARG A 574 -5.86 -23.27 -35.85
N GLN A 575 -6.06 -22.85 -34.60
CA GLN A 575 -7.38 -22.38 -34.18
C GLN A 575 -7.76 -21.21 -35.11
N LYS A 576 -8.96 -21.29 -35.69
CA LYS A 576 -9.41 -20.36 -36.73
C LYS A 576 -9.31 -18.92 -36.18
N PRO A 577 -8.78 -17.93 -36.94
CA PRO A 577 -8.67 -16.53 -36.50
C PRO A 577 -10.00 -15.95 -35.96
N ALA A 578 -11.12 -16.42 -36.50
CA ALA A 578 -12.47 -16.05 -36.05
C ALA A 578 -12.80 -16.48 -34.60
N GLU A 579 -12.09 -17.45 -34.01
CA GLU A 579 -12.31 -17.92 -32.64
C GLU A 579 -11.56 -17.06 -31.61
N ILE A 580 -10.39 -16.54 -32.00
CA ILE A 580 -9.60 -15.57 -31.22
C ILE A 580 -10.32 -14.22 -31.17
N ASP A 581 -10.90 -13.77 -32.29
CA ASP A 581 -11.72 -12.55 -32.32
C ASP A 581 -13.03 -12.71 -31.53
N ARG A 582 -13.67 -13.88 -31.57
CA ARG A 582 -14.83 -14.18 -30.70
C ARG A 582 -14.47 -14.10 -29.22
N GLN A 583 -13.30 -14.61 -28.80
CA GLN A 583 -12.86 -14.55 -27.41
C GLN A 583 -12.62 -13.10 -26.94
N ARG A 584 -12.00 -12.28 -27.79
CA ARG A 584 -11.74 -10.85 -27.54
C ARG A 584 -13.04 -10.04 -27.44
N VAL A 585 -14.00 -10.32 -28.32
CA VAL A 585 -15.33 -9.68 -28.28
C VAL A 585 -16.08 -10.05 -26.98
N ILE A 586 -15.99 -11.30 -26.53
CA ILE A 586 -16.61 -11.75 -25.27
C ILE A 586 -15.98 -11.05 -24.05
N GLU A 587 -14.66 -10.86 -24.03
CA GLU A 587 -13.97 -10.16 -22.93
C GLU A 587 -14.27 -8.66 -22.90
N ALA A 588 -14.24 -7.99 -24.05
CA ALA A 588 -14.63 -6.59 -24.18
C ALA A 588 -16.07 -6.36 -23.72
N TYR A 589 -16.96 -7.31 -24.02
CA TYR A 589 -18.35 -7.22 -23.60
C TYR A 589 -18.55 -7.41 -22.09
N ARG A 590 -17.77 -8.29 -21.47
CA ARG A 590 -17.77 -8.47 -20.00
C ARG A 590 -17.31 -7.19 -19.28
N GLU A 591 -16.37 -6.45 -19.85
CA GLU A 591 -15.95 -5.15 -19.31
C GLU A 591 -17.04 -4.08 -19.45
N LEU A 592 -17.69 -3.99 -20.62
CA LEU A 592 -18.82 -3.06 -20.83
C LEU A 592 -19.97 -3.34 -19.85
N LYS A 593 -20.25 -4.61 -19.58
CA LYS A 593 -21.27 -5.02 -18.59
C LYS A 593 -20.88 -4.66 -17.15
N ARG A 594 -19.60 -4.78 -16.77
CA ARG A 594 -19.11 -4.30 -15.46
C ARG A 594 -19.24 -2.78 -15.35
N LYS A 595 -18.91 -2.04 -16.40
CA LYS A 595 -19.00 -0.57 -16.43
C LYS A 595 -20.45 -0.07 -16.39
N LYS A 596 -21.36 -0.63 -17.21
CA LYS A 596 -22.80 -0.31 -17.18
C LYS A 596 -23.46 -0.77 -15.87
N GLY A 597 -23.06 -1.92 -15.33
CA GLY A 597 -23.51 -2.42 -14.03
C GLY A 597 -23.14 -1.49 -12.88
N SER A 598 -21.89 -0.98 -12.86
CA SER A 598 -21.41 -0.01 -11.87
C SER A 598 -22.15 1.32 -11.98
N GLN A 599 -22.34 1.85 -13.21
CA GLN A 599 -23.05 3.11 -13.43
C GLN A 599 -24.56 3.04 -13.10
N ILE A 600 -25.22 1.90 -13.33
CA ILE A 600 -26.63 1.69 -12.96
C ILE A 600 -26.78 1.52 -11.43
N PHE A 601 -25.80 0.91 -10.76
CA PHE A 601 -25.79 0.80 -9.30
C PHE A 601 -25.51 2.14 -8.63
N GLU A 602 -24.54 2.90 -9.13
CA GLU A 602 -24.21 4.25 -8.65
C GLU A 602 -25.38 5.21 -8.86
N SER A 603 -25.98 5.25 -10.04
CA SER A 603 -27.15 6.12 -10.30
C SER A 603 -28.40 5.74 -9.49
N LYS A 604 -28.65 4.45 -9.23
CA LYS A 604 -29.75 4.01 -8.34
C LYS A 604 -29.43 4.29 -6.87
N ALA A 605 -28.18 4.13 -6.43
CA ALA A 605 -27.74 4.44 -5.08
C ALA A 605 -27.81 5.96 -4.82
N GLU A 606 -27.31 6.79 -5.74
CA GLU A 606 -27.43 8.25 -5.69
C GLU A 606 -28.89 8.72 -5.72
N ALA A 607 -29.75 8.10 -6.54
CA ALA A 607 -31.18 8.42 -6.56
C ALA A 607 -31.90 8.01 -5.26
N LEU A 608 -31.49 6.91 -4.62
CA LEU A 608 -32.03 6.48 -3.32
C LEU A 608 -31.52 7.34 -2.16
N ILE A 609 -30.26 7.74 -2.18
CA ILE A 609 -29.65 8.67 -1.21
C ILE A 609 -30.34 10.03 -1.32
N ASN A 610 -30.48 10.58 -2.53
CA ASN A 610 -31.19 11.83 -2.77
C ASN A 610 -32.67 11.76 -2.34
N LYS A 611 -33.39 10.65 -2.60
CA LYS A 611 -34.78 10.48 -2.13
C LYS A 611 -34.86 10.43 -0.60
N LYS A 612 -33.94 9.74 0.08
CA LYS A 612 -33.91 9.69 1.55
C LYS A 612 -33.55 11.04 2.16
N GLU A 613 -32.62 11.76 1.55
CA GLU A 613 -32.19 13.09 2.01
C GLU A 613 -33.28 14.14 1.80
N VAL A 614 -33.96 14.13 0.65
CA VAL A 614 -35.13 14.98 0.38
C VAL A 614 -36.27 14.66 1.37
N LYS A 615 -36.50 13.38 1.68
CA LYS A 615 -37.51 12.97 2.68
C LYS A 615 -37.15 13.45 4.08
N LYS A 616 -35.88 13.33 4.50
CA LYS A 616 -35.37 13.86 5.78
C LYS A 616 -35.49 15.38 5.86
N ARG A 617 -35.10 16.12 4.82
CA ARG A 617 -35.25 17.58 4.76
C ARG A 617 -36.71 18.01 4.84
N LYS A 618 -37.62 17.28 4.19
CA LYS A 618 -39.07 17.54 4.27
C LYS A 618 -39.63 17.24 5.68
N GLN A 619 -39.20 16.16 6.32
CA GLN A 619 -39.58 15.83 7.70
C GLN A 619 -39.07 16.86 8.70
N HIS A 620 -37.81 17.26 8.59
CA HIS A 620 -37.21 18.32 9.42
C HIS A 620 -37.94 19.65 9.25
N LYS A 621 -38.18 20.05 8.00
CA LYS A 621 -38.95 21.27 7.68
C LYS A 621 -40.34 21.27 8.32
N ASN A 622 -41.06 20.15 8.23
CA ASN A 622 -42.39 20.02 8.85
C ASN A 622 -42.32 20.05 10.38
N LYS A 623 -41.27 19.49 10.99
CA LYS A 623 -41.06 19.52 12.43
C LYS A 623 -40.83 20.96 12.92
N VAL A 624 -39.94 21.71 12.26
CA VAL A 624 -39.68 23.11 12.61
C VAL A 624 -40.92 23.98 12.44
N LEU A 625 -41.74 23.73 11.41
CA LEU A 625 -43.01 24.44 11.24
C LEU A 625 -44.02 24.15 12.36
N ALA A 626 -44.12 22.88 12.79
CA ALA A 626 -45.00 22.50 13.90
C ALA A 626 -44.52 23.07 15.25
N GLU A 627 -43.21 23.13 15.48
CA GLU A 627 -42.62 23.77 16.67
C GLU A 627 -42.82 25.28 16.66
N ALA A 628 -42.68 25.93 15.50
CA ALA A 628 -42.97 27.35 15.32
C ALA A 628 -44.45 27.68 15.63
N GLU A 629 -45.37 26.82 15.19
CA GLU A 629 -46.80 26.95 15.46
C GLU A 629 -47.10 26.81 16.96
N LYS A 630 -46.51 25.81 17.63
CA LYS A 630 -46.62 25.64 19.09
C LYS A 630 -46.05 26.82 19.87
N ALA A 631 -44.98 27.44 19.37
CA ALA A 631 -44.36 28.62 19.95
C ALA A 631 -45.05 29.95 19.57
N GLY A 632 -46.14 29.90 18.79
CA GLY A 632 -46.88 31.10 18.36
C GLY A 632 -46.16 31.97 17.31
N ILE A 633 -45.08 31.48 16.71
CA ILE A 633 -44.26 32.24 15.75
C ILE A 633 -44.93 32.18 14.38
N ARG A 634 -45.35 33.35 13.87
CA ARG A 634 -46.01 33.45 12.55
C ARG A 634 -45.05 33.82 11.43
N LYS A 635 -45.34 33.28 10.25
CA LYS A 635 -44.61 33.57 9.01
C LYS A 635 -44.95 34.98 8.49
N GLY A 636 -43.93 35.74 8.10
CA GLY A 636 -44.12 37.09 7.55
C GLY A 636 -44.82 37.08 6.17
N ARG A 637 -45.56 38.14 5.85
CA ARG A 637 -46.43 38.25 4.65
C ARG A 637 -45.69 38.05 3.32
N PHE A 638 -44.40 38.38 3.25
CA PHE A 638 -43.55 38.24 2.05
C PHE A 638 -42.41 37.22 2.24
N GLU A 639 -42.42 36.49 3.35
CA GLU A 639 -41.35 35.55 3.67
C GLU A 639 -41.54 34.23 2.91
N THR A 640 -40.46 33.62 2.44
CA THR A 640 -40.52 32.25 1.90
C THR A 640 -40.53 31.24 3.03
N VAL A 641 -41.09 30.05 2.81
CA VAL A 641 -41.15 29.02 3.88
C VAL A 641 -39.74 28.61 4.34
N GLU A 642 -38.75 28.67 3.44
CA GLU A 642 -37.35 28.35 3.78
C GLU A 642 -36.68 29.44 4.61
N HIS A 643 -36.92 30.72 4.31
CA HIS A 643 -36.42 31.81 5.15
C HIS A 643 -37.07 31.80 6.54
N PHE A 644 -38.37 31.49 6.61
CA PHE A 644 -39.08 31.34 7.87
C PHE A 644 -38.48 30.22 8.74
N VAL A 645 -38.24 29.03 8.17
CA VAL A 645 -37.63 27.89 8.88
C VAL A 645 -36.23 28.23 9.39
N LYS A 646 -35.38 28.84 8.55
CA LYS A 646 -34.03 29.28 8.98
C LYS A 646 -34.07 30.33 10.09
N ARG A 647 -35.08 31.20 10.10
CA ARG A 647 -35.26 32.20 11.16
C ARG A 647 -35.62 31.54 12.49
N VAL A 648 -36.57 30.60 12.47
CA VAL A 648 -36.97 29.83 13.66
C VAL A 648 -35.79 29.04 14.22
N GLU A 649 -35.00 28.38 13.37
CA GLU A 649 -33.81 27.63 13.80
C GLU A 649 -32.73 28.50 14.46
N ARG A 650 -32.55 29.74 13.99
CA ARG A 650 -31.61 30.68 14.63
C ARG A 650 -32.12 31.14 16.00
N MET A 651 -33.44 31.35 16.13
CA MET A 651 -34.05 31.74 17.40
C MET A 651 -33.94 30.61 18.43
N THR A 652 -34.18 29.35 18.03
CA THR A 652 -34.04 28.20 18.94
C THR A 652 -32.58 27.96 19.33
N TYR A 653 -31.63 28.09 18.40
CA TYR A 653 -30.21 27.96 18.71
C TYR A 653 -29.70 29.06 19.65
N ALA A 654 -30.14 30.31 19.46
CA ALA A 654 -29.82 31.41 20.37
C ALA A 654 -30.38 31.17 21.78
N ALA A 655 -31.63 30.70 21.88
CA ALA A 655 -32.26 30.39 23.16
C ALA A 655 -31.56 29.24 23.90
N VAL A 656 -31.12 28.18 23.19
CA VAL A 656 -30.35 27.09 23.80
C VAL A 656 -29.00 27.58 24.32
N LYS A 657 -28.31 28.44 23.55
CA LYS A 657 -27.01 28.99 23.95
C LYS A 657 -27.12 29.93 25.15
N GLU A 658 -28.18 30.73 25.24
CA GLU A 658 -28.47 31.56 26.42
C GLU A 658 -28.77 30.70 27.65
N HIS A 659 -29.49 29.59 27.47
CA HIS A 659 -29.77 28.64 28.56
C HIS A 659 -28.51 27.89 29.03
N GLU A 660 -27.59 27.55 28.13
CA GLU A 660 -26.28 26.96 28.47
C GLU A 660 -25.38 27.95 29.22
N THR A 661 -25.44 29.25 28.90
CA THR A 661 -24.71 30.28 29.64
C THR A 661 -25.30 30.61 31.01
N LEU A 662 -26.60 30.36 31.22
CA LEU A 662 -27.26 30.55 32.52
C LEU A 662 -27.11 29.34 33.45
N VAL A 663 -26.77 28.17 32.91
CA VAL A 663 -26.49 26.95 33.69
C VAL A 663 -25.01 26.85 34.09
N SER A 664 -24.13 27.68 33.50
CA SER A 664 -22.70 27.77 33.81
C SER A 664 -22.31 28.92 34.75
N VAL A 665 -23.30 29.66 35.27
CA VAL A 665 -23.18 30.65 36.36
C VAL A 665 -23.91 30.08 37.58
#